data_AF-A0A096C7T0-F1
#
_entry.id   AF-A0A096C7T0-F1
#
_cell.length_a   1.000
_cell.length_b   1.000
_cell.length_c   1.000
_cell.angle_alpha   90.00
_cell.angle_beta   90.00
_cell.angle_gamma   90.00
#
_symmetry.space_group_name_H-M   'P 1'
#
loop_
_entity.id
_entity.type
_entity.pdbx_description
1 polymer ?
#
loop_
_entity_poly.entity_id
_entity_poly.type
_entity_poly.pdbx_seq_one_letter_code
_entity_poly.pdbx_strand_id
1 'polypeptide(L)'
;QSGKEIGEGIEQQFVQTASVPKGDGFSIAFNHNSLFEGEWKDISHRTIATERTMGTDPYGKPAWEYTFDGSIEDMADSLCTQLSLEVEQRFDRKLYETGIPMTEEEWQVHVDKMVQKVQGGLKTEQPPLLQESKDKEEKKEDKEDEKEEENAYNLMPDSTKKQLPKLYATEKQLIGDRTAYARYFFPMGAYTAYMLEYDPKERIGFGAVTMGYGWELGYMSLKEMEEVKIHGLGIERDLYFKPTKLHEIAELEEIVRGQYTKEPIIEEIKDESRQEVQKPVQEDNQPQAMVEQVKEVLKVEEAAPVLHTEPETEPAPEGVPVITLQRQYEQESREIRTDVEAPREMNGQTVFFDEDHHPIMDSTIETEAIEQFLFAPEEYSLWTQDVARVNNEIKEAAQQKKVSDNQPLSASRQPKPTRSTPTSPRRNKKTASAPVREPSLFDFMEEAEPRKPQPIAEVKKEFDASPRPFLSSPDSHLRDGSIVVQNGQVGFLSDLKRHPTFNPMDLPFAQLSRLKAYIEIRESYHRLYDYEANNQAEDKEEREKLNRLYDGYVGRWGYFNQKTNTDVIKMDATGVEMLFLERSENGKYIKADIFDHPTAFSTSELSIASDPMEALGASLNKYGTVELDYMSSLLPDMEESDMLSALEGRIFYNPEEDSYEVADKFISGNVIEKAERIESWLLDHPEHEEAKQSLTALRAATPTPIPFADLDFNLGERWIPAKVYGKFASEFFETDIRVSYHSNMDEYAIGCDQKNGNIWHKYAVQGEFRRYDGLNLLKHALHNTIPDINKSKTILDAEGNEKTIKVRDGHAIQMANAKIEEIRQGFVDWLGRTPDTFKEQLSDRYNRLFNCFVRPNFDGTHQSFPDLDLKRLGIQDLYKSQKDAVWMLKTNGGGICDHEVGAGKTLIMCTAAYEMKRLGLANKPMIIGLKANVFDIADTFRKAYPNAKILYPGKNDFSKQNRQRIFNDIKNNDWDCIILTHEQFGMIPQALEIQEAILQKEKDSVEENLEVLRMQGADISRAMLKGLEKRKQTLEAKLQDIQDSIAERKDDAVDFKMMGIDHLFVDESHQFKNLMFNTRHDRVSGLGNPDGSQRALNMLFAIRTIQERSGKDLGATFLSGTTISNSLTELYLLFKYLRPQALEKQGINSFDAWAAVFAKKSTDYEFSITNEIIQKERFRTFIKVPELASFYAEV
;
A
#
# COMPACT_ATOMS: atom_id res chain seq x y z
N GLN A 1 -26.34 -22.58 -2.92
CA GLN A 1 -26.29 -23.94 -3.53
C GLN A 1 -27.56 -24.14 -4.35
N SER A 2 -27.47 -24.87 -5.46
CA SER A 2 -28.53 -25.39 -6.37
C SER A 2 -29.64 -24.47 -6.91
N GLY A 3 -30.11 -23.44 -6.20
CA GLY A 3 -31.23 -22.59 -6.63
C GLY A 3 -32.58 -23.31 -6.74
N LYS A 4 -32.69 -24.54 -6.22
CA LYS A 4 -33.96 -25.25 -6.06
C LYS A 4 -34.62 -24.81 -4.77
N GLU A 5 -35.92 -24.51 -4.85
CA GLU A 5 -36.77 -24.40 -3.65
C GLU A 5 -36.82 -25.76 -2.93
N ILE A 6 -36.91 -25.74 -1.60
CA ILE A 6 -36.98 -26.95 -0.77
C ILE A 6 -38.33 -27.64 -1.04
N GLY A 7 -38.31 -28.87 -1.54
CA GLY A 7 -39.51 -29.63 -1.86
C GLY A 7 -40.34 -30.00 -0.63
N GLU A 8 -41.66 -30.09 -0.81
CA GLU A 8 -42.59 -30.49 0.24
C GLU A 8 -42.29 -31.91 0.78
N GLY A 9 -42.58 -32.15 2.06
CA GLY A 9 -42.44 -33.47 2.67
C GLY A 9 -41.04 -33.74 3.21
N ILE A 10 -40.33 -34.75 2.66
CA ILE A 10 -39.09 -35.27 3.28
C ILE A 10 -37.94 -34.25 3.21
N GLU A 11 -37.81 -33.52 2.11
CA GLU A 11 -36.75 -32.50 1.96
C GLU A 11 -36.98 -31.32 2.91
N GLN A 12 -38.23 -30.86 3.05
CA GLN A 12 -38.66 -29.92 4.08
C GLN A 12 -38.43 -30.42 5.51
N GLN A 13 -38.68 -31.71 5.80
CA GLN A 13 -38.38 -32.31 7.11
C GLN A 13 -36.88 -32.37 7.41
N PHE A 14 -36.03 -32.56 6.39
CA PHE A 14 -34.57 -32.64 6.54
C PHE A 14 -33.92 -31.30 6.91
N VAL A 15 -34.51 -30.17 6.51
CA VAL A 15 -33.99 -28.83 6.86
C VAL A 15 -34.63 -28.24 8.13
N GLN A 16 -35.68 -28.86 8.66
CA GLN A 16 -36.33 -28.44 9.90
C GLN A 16 -35.72 -29.09 11.14
N THR A 17 -35.88 -28.44 12.30
CA THR A 17 -35.44 -28.97 13.58
C THR A 17 -36.57 -28.94 14.61
N ALA A 18 -36.63 -30.00 15.42
CA ALA A 18 -37.63 -30.26 16.44
C ALA A 18 -36.98 -30.31 17.84
N SER A 19 -37.69 -29.79 18.83
CA SER A 19 -37.24 -29.71 20.21
C SER A 19 -37.57 -30.98 20.99
N VAL A 20 -36.57 -31.63 21.61
CA VAL A 20 -36.78 -32.81 22.47
C VAL A 20 -37.77 -32.48 23.62
N PRO A 21 -38.92 -33.16 23.72
CA PRO A 21 -39.89 -32.87 24.78
C PRO A 21 -39.41 -33.33 26.16
N LYS A 22 -39.28 -32.38 27.10
CA LYS A 22 -39.28 -32.69 28.55
C LYS A 22 -40.71 -32.77 29.06
N GLY A 23 -41.02 -33.80 29.85
CA GLY A 23 -42.33 -33.96 30.51
C GLY A 23 -42.66 -32.88 31.54
N ASP A 24 -41.68 -32.09 31.97
CA ASP A 24 -41.76 -31.17 33.12
C ASP A 24 -41.92 -29.69 32.75
N GLY A 25 -42.22 -29.37 31.49
CA GLY A 25 -42.76 -28.05 31.09
C GLY A 25 -41.81 -26.84 31.09
N PHE A 26 -40.49 -27.02 31.27
CA PHE A 26 -39.49 -25.95 31.14
C PHE A 26 -38.59 -26.14 29.91
N SER A 27 -38.52 -25.10 29.08
CA SER A 27 -37.94 -25.15 27.72
C SER A 27 -36.55 -24.49 27.61
N ILE A 28 -35.50 -25.30 27.81
CA ILE A 28 -34.29 -25.22 26.98
C ILE A 28 -34.11 -26.62 26.42
N ALA A 29 -34.59 -26.82 25.20
CA ALA A 29 -34.57 -28.11 24.53
C ALA A 29 -33.29 -28.29 23.70
N PHE A 30 -32.78 -29.52 23.67
CA PHE A 30 -31.88 -29.92 22.60
C PHE A 30 -32.72 -30.06 21.33
N ASN A 31 -32.27 -29.48 20.21
CA ASN A 31 -32.97 -29.59 18.93
C ASN A 31 -32.33 -30.71 18.10
N HIS A 32 -33.15 -31.59 17.51
CA HIS A 32 -32.72 -32.58 16.53
C HIS A 32 -33.40 -32.34 15.18
N ASN A 33 -32.92 -33.01 14.13
CA ASN A 33 -33.52 -32.92 12.80
C ASN A 33 -34.96 -33.49 12.80
N SER A 34 -35.93 -32.75 12.24
CA SER A 34 -37.35 -33.13 12.22
C SER A 34 -37.63 -34.39 11.41
N LEU A 35 -36.73 -34.79 10.50
CA LEU A 35 -36.80 -36.06 9.76
C LEU A 35 -36.78 -37.31 10.67
N PHE A 36 -36.34 -37.17 11.92
CA PHE A 36 -36.33 -38.22 12.96
C PHE A 36 -37.32 -37.96 14.12
N GLU A 37 -38.30 -37.09 13.93
CA GLU A 37 -39.40 -36.87 14.88
C GLU A 37 -40.52 -37.91 14.66
N GLY A 38 -41.17 -38.39 15.74
CA GLY A 38 -42.23 -39.41 15.70
C GLY A 38 -41.94 -40.67 16.52
N GLU A 39 -42.83 -41.67 16.44
CA GLU A 39 -42.59 -43.00 17.03
C GLU A 39 -41.46 -43.73 16.29
N TRP A 40 -40.79 -44.67 16.95
CA TRP A 40 -39.69 -45.44 16.37
C TRP A 40 -40.04 -46.10 15.03
N LYS A 41 -41.27 -46.64 14.90
CA LYS A 41 -41.76 -47.30 13.68
C LYS A 41 -41.83 -46.36 12.47
N ASP A 42 -42.08 -45.08 12.70
CA ASP A 42 -42.27 -44.08 11.65
C ASP A 42 -40.94 -43.53 11.14
N ILE A 43 -39.84 -43.75 11.89
CA ILE A 43 -38.50 -43.26 11.55
C ILE A 43 -37.45 -44.35 11.35
N SER A 44 -37.69 -45.60 11.79
CA SER A 44 -36.70 -46.69 11.71
C SER A 44 -36.37 -47.09 10.26
N HIS A 45 -37.18 -46.68 9.28
CA HIS A 45 -36.86 -46.85 7.85
C HIS A 45 -35.90 -45.77 7.31
N ARG A 46 -35.57 -44.75 8.11
CA ARG A 46 -34.72 -43.59 7.76
C ARG A 46 -33.34 -43.62 8.41
N THR A 47 -33.05 -44.67 9.19
CA THR A 47 -31.80 -44.86 9.92
C THR A 47 -31.42 -46.34 9.87
N ILE A 48 -30.12 -46.62 10.00
CA ILE A 48 -29.60 -47.99 10.15
C ILE A 48 -29.75 -48.53 11.58
N ALA A 49 -29.92 -47.66 12.57
CA ALA A 49 -29.99 -48.07 13.98
C ALA A 49 -31.15 -49.05 14.23
N THR A 50 -30.93 -50.05 15.08
CA THR A 50 -31.93 -51.08 15.42
C THR A 50 -32.87 -50.64 16.53
N GLU A 51 -32.42 -49.75 17.42
CA GLU A 51 -33.19 -49.19 18.53
C GLU A 51 -32.82 -47.71 18.78
N ARG A 52 -33.76 -46.95 19.36
CA ARG A 52 -33.55 -45.58 19.86
C ARG A 52 -34.14 -45.44 21.25
N THR A 53 -33.35 -44.96 22.21
CA THR A 53 -33.76 -44.69 23.59
C THR A 53 -33.51 -43.22 23.96
N MET A 54 -34.12 -42.73 25.04
CA MET A 54 -33.82 -41.40 25.59
C MET A 54 -32.73 -41.54 26.65
N GLY A 55 -31.51 -41.14 26.30
CA GLY A 55 -30.35 -41.09 27.19
C GLY A 55 -30.05 -39.67 27.67
N THR A 56 -28.80 -39.45 28.07
CA THR A 56 -28.27 -38.12 28.39
C THR A 56 -26.92 -37.88 27.71
N ASP A 57 -26.71 -36.66 27.23
CA ASP A 57 -25.41 -36.23 26.67
C ASP A 57 -24.30 -36.19 27.76
N PRO A 58 -23.02 -36.01 27.38
CA PRO A 58 -21.91 -35.88 28.33
C PRO A 58 -22.01 -34.72 29.34
N TYR A 59 -23.01 -33.83 29.19
CA TYR A 59 -23.30 -32.70 30.05
C TYR A 59 -24.58 -32.89 30.88
N GLY A 60 -25.20 -34.08 30.84
CA GLY A 60 -26.39 -34.44 31.62
C GLY A 60 -27.72 -33.94 31.05
N LYS A 61 -27.78 -33.49 29.79
CA LYS A 61 -29.01 -33.04 29.11
C LYS A 61 -29.68 -34.20 28.38
N PRO A 62 -31.02 -34.29 28.30
CA PRO A 62 -31.69 -35.35 27.57
C PRO A 62 -31.34 -35.35 26.07
N ALA A 63 -31.02 -36.53 25.53
CA ALA A 63 -30.66 -36.72 24.13
C ALA A 63 -31.14 -38.09 23.62
N TRP A 64 -31.39 -38.21 22.32
CA TRP A 64 -31.69 -39.50 21.70
C TRP A 64 -30.40 -40.32 21.52
N GLU A 65 -30.34 -41.48 22.16
CA GLU A 65 -29.29 -42.47 21.98
C GLU A 65 -29.76 -43.52 20.95
N TYR A 66 -28.95 -43.78 19.94
CA TYR A 66 -29.25 -44.71 18.86
C TYR A 66 -28.28 -45.90 18.93
N THR A 67 -28.81 -47.12 18.97
CA THR A 67 -28.04 -48.35 19.10
C THR A 67 -28.22 -49.26 17.89
N PHE A 68 -27.19 -50.05 17.59
CA PHE A 68 -27.17 -51.01 16.49
C PHE A 68 -26.75 -52.39 17.01
N ASP A 69 -27.64 -53.36 16.93
CA ASP A 69 -27.40 -54.75 17.37
C ASP A 69 -26.70 -55.55 16.25
N GLY A 70 -25.38 -55.43 16.18
CA GLY A 70 -24.53 -56.12 15.20
C GLY A 70 -23.06 -55.70 15.28
N SER A 71 -22.23 -56.24 14.39
CA SER A 71 -20.84 -55.83 14.21
C SER A 71 -20.72 -54.54 13.39
N ILE A 72 -19.49 -53.99 13.30
CA ILE A 72 -19.19 -52.86 12.42
C ILE A 72 -19.32 -53.29 10.95
N GLU A 73 -18.99 -54.55 10.62
CA GLU A 73 -19.25 -55.12 9.29
C GLU A 73 -20.77 -55.18 8.99
N ASP A 74 -21.60 -55.69 9.89
CA ASP A 74 -23.07 -55.76 9.71
C ASP A 74 -23.69 -54.35 9.55
N MET A 75 -23.14 -53.36 10.25
CA MET A 75 -23.54 -51.95 10.16
C MET A 75 -23.19 -51.36 8.78
N ALA A 76 -21.98 -51.64 8.29
CA ALA A 76 -21.53 -51.19 6.97
C ALA A 76 -22.34 -51.84 5.84
N ASP A 77 -22.62 -53.15 5.92
CA ASP A 77 -23.44 -53.86 4.93
C ASP A 77 -24.90 -53.39 4.95
N SER A 78 -25.47 -53.10 6.12
CA SER A 78 -26.82 -52.51 6.25
C SER A 78 -26.89 -51.13 5.60
N LEU A 79 -25.93 -50.25 5.90
CA LEU A 79 -25.83 -48.90 5.34
C LEU A 79 -25.60 -48.92 3.82
N CYS A 80 -24.73 -49.82 3.34
CA CYS A 80 -24.49 -50.05 1.92
C CYS A 80 -25.76 -50.52 1.19
N THR A 81 -26.50 -51.46 1.80
CA THR A 81 -27.76 -51.98 1.24
C THR A 81 -28.85 -50.91 1.16
N GLN A 82 -29.02 -50.12 2.23
CA GLN A 82 -30.03 -49.06 2.30
C GLN A 82 -29.73 -47.93 1.31
N LEU A 83 -28.48 -47.44 1.26
CA LEU A 83 -28.07 -46.42 0.29
C LEU A 83 -28.17 -46.92 -1.15
N SER A 84 -27.80 -48.18 -1.43
CA SER A 84 -27.93 -48.74 -2.78
C SER A 84 -29.39 -48.80 -3.23
N LEU A 85 -30.31 -49.19 -2.35
CA LEU A 85 -31.74 -49.22 -2.63
C LEU A 85 -32.33 -47.81 -2.82
N GLU A 86 -31.97 -46.83 -1.99
CA GLU A 86 -32.48 -45.47 -2.14
C GLU A 86 -31.92 -44.77 -3.40
N VAL A 87 -30.65 -45.01 -3.74
CA VAL A 87 -30.05 -44.50 -4.98
C VAL A 87 -30.69 -45.17 -6.19
N GLU A 88 -30.81 -46.51 -6.26
CA GLU A 88 -31.47 -47.18 -7.40
C GLU A 88 -32.96 -46.79 -7.55
N GLN A 89 -33.65 -46.39 -6.47
CA GLN A 89 -35.06 -45.98 -6.51
C GLN A 89 -35.29 -44.49 -6.79
N ARG A 90 -34.32 -43.60 -6.54
CA ARG A 90 -34.51 -42.13 -6.61
C ARG A 90 -33.56 -41.41 -7.58
N PHE A 91 -32.48 -42.05 -8.01
CA PHE A 91 -31.53 -41.45 -8.94
C PHE A 91 -32.04 -41.58 -10.39
N ASP A 92 -32.52 -40.47 -10.96
CA ASP A 92 -32.84 -40.43 -12.39
C ASP A 92 -31.55 -40.50 -13.21
N ARG A 93 -31.18 -41.72 -13.56
CA ARG A 93 -30.02 -42.02 -14.39
C ARG A 93 -30.15 -41.47 -15.81
N LYS A 94 -31.37 -41.33 -16.35
CA LYS A 94 -31.58 -40.74 -17.69
C LYS A 94 -31.31 -39.23 -17.63
N LEU A 95 -31.87 -38.55 -16.64
CA LEU A 95 -31.55 -37.13 -16.36
C LEU A 95 -30.05 -36.91 -16.16
N TYR A 96 -29.36 -37.81 -15.46
CA TYR A 96 -27.92 -37.70 -15.22
C TYR A 96 -27.08 -37.97 -16.47
N GLU A 97 -27.43 -38.95 -17.30
CA GLU A 97 -26.63 -39.35 -18.47
C GLU A 97 -26.93 -38.51 -19.73
N THR A 98 -28.15 -37.97 -19.88
CA THR A 98 -28.56 -37.19 -21.09
C THR A 98 -29.09 -35.78 -20.81
N GLY A 99 -29.29 -35.38 -19.55
CA GLY A 99 -29.89 -34.10 -19.18
C GLY A 99 -31.42 -34.02 -19.33
N ILE A 100 -32.06 -35.07 -19.83
CA ILE A 100 -33.52 -35.15 -20.06
C ILE A 100 -34.16 -36.01 -18.97
N PRO A 101 -35.14 -35.48 -18.20
CA PRO A 101 -35.80 -36.25 -17.16
C PRO A 101 -36.59 -37.43 -17.74
N MET A 102 -36.54 -38.56 -17.05
CA MET A 102 -37.35 -39.73 -17.36
C MET A 102 -38.84 -39.41 -17.15
N THR A 103 -39.69 -39.78 -18.11
CA THR A 103 -41.13 -39.51 -17.97
C THR A 103 -41.75 -40.40 -16.90
N GLU A 104 -42.87 -40.00 -16.32
CA GLU A 104 -43.54 -40.75 -15.23
C GLU A 104 -43.96 -42.17 -15.68
N GLU A 105 -44.24 -42.35 -16.97
CA GLU A 105 -44.52 -43.65 -17.61
C GLU A 105 -43.25 -44.51 -17.77
N GLU A 106 -42.12 -43.91 -18.19
CA GLU A 106 -40.81 -44.57 -18.23
C GLU A 106 -40.34 -44.96 -16.82
N TRP A 107 -40.57 -44.09 -15.84
CA TRP A 107 -40.22 -44.30 -14.43
C TRP A 107 -40.93 -45.51 -13.86
N GLN A 108 -42.24 -45.62 -14.07
CA GLN A 108 -43.01 -46.78 -13.62
C GLN A 108 -42.51 -48.09 -14.27
N VAL A 109 -42.16 -48.06 -15.56
CA VAL A 109 -41.57 -49.21 -16.26
C VAL A 109 -40.17 -49.55 -15.73
N HIS A 110 -39.35 -48.55 -15.38
CA HIS A 110 -38.03 -48.74 -14.78
C HIS A 110 -38.14 -49.37 -13.38
N VAL A 111 -39.02 -48.83 -12.53
CA VAL A 111 -39.30 -49.34 -11.18
C VAL A 111 -39.85 -50.76 -11.22
N ASP A 112 -40.87 -51.07 -12.03
CA ASP A 112 -41.43 -52.43 -12.14
C ASP A 112 -40.37 -53.45 -12.59
N LYS A 113 -39.51 -53.05 -13.53
CA LYS A 113 -38.38 -53.87 -14.04
C LYS A 113 -37.29 -54.07 -12.97
N MET A 114 -37.05 -53.10 -12.10
CA MET A 114 -36.15 -53.24 -10.95
C MET A 114 -36.74 -54.07 -9.81
N VAL A 115 -38.04 -53.93 -9.51
CA VAL A 115 -38.75 -54.79 -8.54
C VAL A 115 -38.66 -56.26 -8.96
N GLN A 116 -38.83 -56.58 -10.25
CA GLN A 116 -38.59 -57.92 -10.78
C GLN A 116 -37.13 -58.36 -10.66
N LYS A 117 -36.15 -57.45 -10.84
CA LYS A 117 -34.71 -57.76 -10.74
C LYS A 117 -34.29 -58.10 -9.30
N VAL A 118 -34.78 -57.33 -8.31
CA VAL A 118 -34.53 -57.58 -6.87
C VAL A 118 -35.22 -58.87 -6.42
N GLN A 119 -36.47 -59.11 -6.82
CA GLN A 119 -37.17 -60.38 -6.54
C GLN A 119 -36.55 -61.58 -7.30
N GLY A 120 -35.91 -61.33 -8.45
CA GLY A 120 -35.25 -62.32 -9.29
C GLY A 120 -33.86 -62.75 -8.84
N GLY A 121 -33.21 -62.00 -7.94
CA GLY A 121 -31.83 -62.26 -7.47
C GLY A 121 -31.60 -63.60 -6.75
N LEU A 122 -32.65 -64.39 -6.52
CA LEU A 122 -32.63 -65.67 -5.81
C LEU A 122 -32.75 -66.90 -6.75
N LYS A 123 -32.00 -66.94 -7.86
CA LYS A 123 -31.58 -68.17 -8.59
C LYS A 123 -30.44 -67.93 -9.61
N THR A 124 -29.74 -69.01 -9.96
CA THR A 124 -28.43 -69.01 -10.65
C THR A 124 -28.43 -69.46 -12.12
N GLU A 125 -27.42 -68.98 -12.86
CA GLU A 125 -26.78 -69.55 -14.07
C GLU A 125 -27.62 -69.93 -15.33
N GLN A 126 -27.37 -69.24 -16.46
CA GLN A 126 -26.58 -69.75 -17.61
C GLN A 126 -26.51 -68.72 -18.80
N PRO A 127 -25.60 -68.88 -19.80
CA PRO A 127 -25.23 -67.81 -20.74
C PRO A 127 -25.69 -68.11 -22.22
N PRO A 128 -25.14 -67.54 -23.32
CA PRO A 128 -25.96 -66.70 -24.22
C PRO A 128 -25.99 -67.12 -25.71
N LEU A 129 -26.86 -66.52 -26.54
CA LEU A 129 -26.61 -66.18 -27.97
C LEU A 129 -27.81 -65.50 -28.69
N LEU A 130 -27.48 -64.75 -29.76
CA LEU A 130 -28.33 -64.29 -30.89
C LEU A 130 -29.52 -63.36 -30.62
N GLN A 131 -29.39 -62.09 -31.05
CA GLN A 131 -30.19 -61.59 -32.20
C GLN A 131 -29.63 -60.25 -32.75
N GLU A 132 -28.89 -60.32 -33.86
CA GLU A 132 -28.81 -59.22 -34.83
C GLU A 132 -30.14 -59.12 -35.61
N SER A 133 -30.32 -58.04 -36.37
CA SER A 133 -31.44 -57.76 -37.32
C SER A 133 -32.70 -57.02 -36.82
N LYS A 134 -32.50 -55.85 -36.19
CA LYS A 134 -33.48 -54.75 -36.25
C LYS A 134 -32.99 -53.41 -36.85
N ASP A 135 -31.71 -53.28 -37.19
CA ASP A 135 -31.19 -52.20 -38.03
C ASP A 135 -31.91 -52.04 -39.38
N LYS A 136 -32.97 -51.20 -39.44
CA LYS A 136 -33.34 -50.41 -40.63
C LYS A 136 -34.49 -49.41 -40.51
N GLU A 137 -35.33 -49.44 -39.48
CA GLU A 137 -36.49 -48.52 -39.40
C GLU A 137 -36.33 -47.35 -38.42
N GLU A 138 -35.52 -47.48 -37.36
CA GLU A 138 -35.20 -46.39 -36.41
C GLU A 138 -34.43 -45.21 -37.06
N LYS A 139 -33.65 -45.49 -38.14
CA LYS A 139 -32.72 -44.57 -38.84
C LYS A 139 -33.37 -43.44 -39.67
N LYS A 140 -34.48 -42.91 -39.16
CA LYS A 140 -35.13 -41.66 -39.56
C LYS A 140 -35.60 -40.79 -38.39
N GLU A 141 -35.81 -41.34 -37.19
CA GLU A 141 -36.10 -40.56 -35.98
C GLU A 141 -34.78 -40.20 -35.28
N ASP A 142 -33.80 -41.12 -35.26
CA ASP A 142 -32.40 -40.93 -34.81
C ASP A 142 -31.75 -39.59 -35.23
N LYS A 143 -32.18 -38.98 -36.35
CA LYS A 143 -31.52 -37.81 -36.98
C LYS A 143 -32.07 -36.44 -36.58
N GLU A 144 -33.10 -36.41 -35.76
CA GLU A 144 -33.49 -35.20 -35.03
C GLU A 144 -32.97 -35.30 -33.58
N ASP A 145 -33.00 -36.49 -32.96
CA ASP A 145 -32.44 -36.74 -31.61
C ASP A 145 -30.90 -36.64 -31.55
N GLU A 146 -30.14 -37.17 -32.55
CA GLU A 146 -28.67 -37.02 -32.68
C GLU A 146 -28.20 -35.55 -32.57
N LYS A 147 -29.09 -34.57 -32.82
CA LYS A 147 -28.76 -33.13 -32.73
C LYS A 147 -29.10 -32.48 -31.40
N GLU A 148 -29.94 -33.09 -30.57
CA GLU A 148 -30.19 -32.58 -29.22
C GLU A 148 -29.18 -33.18 -28.22
N GLU A 149 -28.75 -34.43 -28.42
CA GLU A 149 -27.68 -35.07 -27.63
C GLU A 149 -26.35 -34.28 -27.67
N GLU A 150 -25.90 -33.79 -28.85
CA GLU A 150 -24.69 -32.95 -28.94
C GLU A 150 -24.83 -31.55 -28.29
N ASN A 151 -26.04 -31.08 -27.97
CA ASN A 151 -26.28 -29.72 -27.47
C ASN A 151 -26.29 -29.58 -25.93
N ALA A 152 -26.37 -30.67 -25.18
CA ALA A 152 -26.33 -30.65 -23.71
C ALA A 152 -25.00 -30.08 -23.19
N TYR A 153 -23.87 -30.63 -23.68
CA TYR A 153 -22.51 -30.26 -23.27
C TYR A 153 -21.95 -29.01 -24.00
N ASN A 154 -22.77 -28.33 -24.79
CA ASN A 154 -22.37 -27.12 -25.51
C ASN A 154 -22.69 -25.85 -24.69
N LEU A 155 -21.66 -25.08 -24.34
CA LEU A 155 -21.83 -23.82 -23.60
C LEU A 155 -22.47 -22.70 -24.44
N MET A 156 -22.47 -22.79 -25.76
CA MET A 156 -23.10 -21.80 -26.64
C MET A 156 -23.83 -22.47 -27.81
N PRO A 157 -24.99 -23.10 -27.54
CA PRO A 157 -25.78 -23.76 -28.56
C PRO A 157 -26.31 -22.75 -29.56
N ASP A 158 -26.56 -23.23 -30.77
CA ASP A 158 -26.93 -22.40 -31.91
C ASP A 158 -28.34 -21.79 -31.77
N SER A 159 -29.11 -22.17 -30.74
CA SER A 159 -30.35 -21.55 -30.27
C SER A 159 -30.10 -20.26 -29.48
N THR A 160 -29.37 -20.33 -28.36
CA THR A 160 -28.99 -19.18 -27.51
C THR A 160 -28.19 -18.14 -28.30
N LYS A 161 -27.24 -18.59 -29.13
CA LYS A 161 -26.39 -17.76 -29.99
C LYS A 161 -27.16 -16.89 -31.01
N LYS A 162 -28.41 -17.22 -31.31
CA LYS A 162 -29.31 -16.43 -32.17
C LYS A 162 -30.15 -15.40 -31.41
N GLN A 163 -30.24 -15.52 -30.07
CA GLN A 163 -30.99 -14.61 -29.20
C GLN A 163 -30.10 -13.53 -28.58
N LEU A 164 -28.83 -13.85 -28.33
CA LEU A 164 -27.85 -12.93 -27.75
C LEU A 164 -27.63 -11.67 -28.60
N PRO A 165 -27.71 -10.46 -28.01
CA PRO A 165 -27.29 -9.23 -28.66
C PRO A 165 -25.76 -9.21 -28.84
N LYS A 166 -25.30 -8.38 -29.78
CA LYS A 166 -23.88 -8.10 -29.98
C LYS A 166 -23.32 -7.28 -28.84
N LEU A 167 -22.01 -7.38 -28.62
CA LEU A 167 -21.27 -6.50 -27.70
C LEU A 167 -21.62 -5.02 -27.93
N TYR A 168 -21.77 -4.27 -26.84
CA TYR A 168 -22.15 -2.86 -26.73
C TYR A 168 -23.59 -2.50 -27.17
N ALA A 169 -24.45 -3.46 -27.53
CA ALA A 169 -25.81 -3.17 -27.97
C ALA A 169 -26.76 -2.74 -26.83
N THR A 170 -26.50 -3.20 -25.61
CA THR A 170 -27.25 -2.89 -24.37
C THR A 170 -26.57 -1.81 -23.52
N GLU A 171 -25.44 -1.26 -23.98
CA GLU A 171 -24.59 -0.30 -23.24
C GLU A 171 -25.37 0.88 -22.63
N LYS A 172 -26.42 1.33 -23.31
CA LYS A 172 -27.27 2.48 -22.92
C LYS A 172 -28.47 2.12 -22.04
N GLN A 173 -28.62 0.85 -21.64
CA GLN A 173 -29.63 0.39 -20.69
C GLN A 173 -29.06 0.39 -19.26
N LEU A 174 -29.92 0.71 -18.28
CA LEU A 174 -29.61 0.52 -16.86
C LEU A 174 -29.27 -0.94 -16.60
N ILE A 175 -28.38 -1.20 -15.63
CA ILE A 175 -27.83 -2.54 -15.44
C ILE A 175 -28.92 -3.59 -15.15
N GLY A 176 -29.91 -3.28 -14.31
CA GLY A 176 -31.00 -4.20 -14.00
C GLY A 176 -32.02 -4.42 -15.12
N ASP A 177 -32.02 -3.58 -16.17
CA ASP A 177 -32.90 -3.73 -17.33
C ASP A 177 -32.31 -4.66 -18.41
N ARG A 178 -31.03 -5.03 -18.30
CA ARG A 178 -30.37 -5.96 -19.24
C ARG A 178 -30.84 -7.38 -19.00
N THR A 179 -30.97 -8.16 -20.08
CA THR A 179 -31.35 -9.58 -20.02
C THR A 179 -30.11 -10.47 -19.96
N ALA A 180 -30.06 -11.39 -19.00
CA ALA A 180 -29.16 -12.53 -19.04
C ALA A 180 -29.79 -13.63 -19.90
N TYR A 181 -29.09 -14.11 -20.94
CA TYR A 181 -29.59 -15.09 -21.91
C TYR A 181 -29.09 -16.52 -21.65
N ALA A 182 -28.02 -16.67 -20.87
CA ALA A 182 -27.50 -17.96 -20.42
C ALA A 182 -26.89 -17.81 -19.03
N ARG A 183 -27.02 -18.86 -18.21
CA ARG A 183 -26.36 -19.02 -16.92
C ARG A 183 -25.39 -20.19 -16.99
N TYR A 184 -24.20 -20.00 -16.42
CA TYR A 184 -23.18 -21.01 -16.26
C TYR A 184 -22.80 -21.15 -14.79
N PHE A 185 -22.41 -22.34 -14.38
CA PHE A 185 -21.93 -22.61 -13.03
C PHE A 185 -20.78 -23.62 -13.07
N PHE A 186 -19.93 -23.62 -12.04
CA PHE A 186 -18.91 -24.66 -11.87
C PHE A 186 -19.30 -25.60 -10.71
N PRO A 187 -19.55 -26.92 -10.94
CA PRO A 187 -20.07 -27.83 -9.91
C PRO A 187 -19.27 -27.94 -8.60
N MET A 188 -17.96 -27.66 -8.62
CA MET A 188 -17.11 -27.66 -7.43
C MET A 188 -16.69 -26.25 -6.95
N GLY A 189 -17.40 -25.19 -7.34
CA GLY A 189 -17.09 -23.82 -6.94
C GLY A 189 -18.33 -22.97 -6.65
N ALA A 190 -18.10 -21.76 -6.11
CA ALA A 190 -19.15 -20.76 -5.90
C ALA A 190 -19.42 -19.89 -7.15
N TYR A 191 -18.67 -20.13 -8.24
CA TYR A 191 -18.68 -19.30 -9.44
C TYR A 191 -19.91 -19.54 -10.31
N THR A 192 -20.69 -18.47 -10.54
CA THR A 192 -21.83 -18.46 -11.46
C THR A 192 -21.70 -17.28 -12.42
N ALA A 193 -21.84 -17.51 -13.73
CA ALA A 193 -21.69 -16.49 -14.77
C ALA A 193 -22.97 -16.32 -15.60
N TYR A 194 -23.29 -15.08 -15.97
CA TYR A 194 -24.51 -14.68 -16.68
C TYR A 194 -24.16 -13.92 -17.96
N MET A 195 -24.48 -14.51 -19.11
CA MET A 195 -24.18 -13.95 -20.44
C MET A 195 -25.21 -12.88 -20.84
N LEU A 196 -24.74 -11.65 -21.12
CA LEU A 196 -25.58 -10.52 -21.56
C LEU A 196 -25.45 -10.28 -23.06
N GLU A 197 -24.22 -10.28 -23.58
CA GLU A 197 -23.88 -9.95 -24.97
C GLU A 197 -22.77 -10.87 -25.49
N TYR A 198 -22.66 -11.05 -26.81
CA TYR A 198 -21.69 -12.00 -27.39
C TYR A 198 -21.20 -11.58 -28.78
N ASP A 199 -19.92 -11.81 -29.10
CA ASP A 199 -19.41 -11.83 -30.48
C ASP A 199 -19.14 -13.26 -30.98
N PRO A 200 -19.96 -13.77 -31.93
CA PRO A 200 -19.76 -15.08 -32.56
C PRO A 200 -18.44 -15.29 -33.31
N LYS A 201 -17.63 -14.25 -33.58
CA LYS A 201 -16.34 -14.37 -34.27
C LYS A 201 -15.21 -14.72 -33.30
N GLU A 202 -15.01 -13.88 -32.30
CA GLU A 202 -13.89 -13.99 -31.34
C GLU A 202 -14.22 -14.97 -30.20
N ARG A 203 -15.47 -15.44 -30.10
CA ARG A 203 -16.04 -16.25 -29.00
C ARG A 203 -15.98 -15.58 -27.62
N ILE A 204 -15.92 -14.24 -27.61
CA ILE A 204 -15.93 -13.41 -26.40
C ILE A 204 -17.36 -12.97 -26.10
N GLY A 205 -17.80 -13.25 -24.87
CA GLY A 205 -19.01 -12.71 -24.27
C GLY A 205 -18.73 -11.50 -23.38
N PHE A 206 -19.77 -10.75 -23.04
CA PHE A 206 -19.79 -9.79 -21.94
C PHE A 206 -20.92 -10.16 -20.98
N GLY A 207 -20.64 -10.12 -19.68
CA GLY A 207 -21.57 -10.63 -18.67
C GLY A 207 -21.18 -10.30 -17.23
N ALA A 208 -22.02 -10.75 -16.31
CA ALA A 208 -21.79 -10.66 -14.86
C ALA A 208 -21.34 -12.01 -14.31
N VAL A 209 -20.40 -12.02 -13.37
CA VAL A 209 -19.94 -13.21 -12.66
C VAL A 209 -20.08 -12.98 -11.16
N THR A 210 -20.70 -13.92 -10.43
CA THR A 210 -20.72 -13.94 -8.97
C THR A 210 -19.68 -14.93 -8.45
N MET A 211 -18.96 -14.52 -7.41
CA MET A 211 -17.82 -15.25 -6.84
C MET A 211 -18.16 -15.96 -5.53
N GLY A 212 -19.38 -15.77 -5.01
CA GLY A 212 -19.83 -16.22 -3.68
C GLY A 212 -19.54 -15.25 -2.53
N TYR A 213 -18.66 -14.27 -2.75
CA TYR A 213 -18.25 -13.23 -1.78
C TYR A 213 -18.09 -11.84 -2.45
N GLY A 214 -18.61 -11.70 -3.67
CA GLY A 214 -18.46 -10.52 -4.52
C GLY A 214 -18.91 -10.81 -5.95
N TRP A 215 -18.82 -9.80 -6.83
CA TRP A 215 -19.23 -9.90 -8.22
C TRP A 215 -18.37 -9.03 -9.14
N GLU A 216 -18.28 -9.40 -10.41
CA GLU A 216 -17.58 -8.67 -11.46
C GLU A 216 -18.44 -8.54 -12.72
N LEU A 217 -18.28 -7.44 -13.46
CA LEU A 217 -18.87 -7.22 -14.79
C LEU A 217 -17.73 -7.10 -15.79
N GLY A 218 -17.67 -7.99 -16.79
CA GLY A 218 -16.51 -8.09 -17.65
C GLY A 218 -16.70 -8.99 -18.88
N TYR A 219 -15.61 -9.15 -19.62
CA TYR A 219 -15.55 -10.05 -20.77
C TYR A 219 -15.23 -11.48 -20.33
N MET A 220 -15.84 -12.46 -20.99
CA MET A 220 -15.65 -13.88 -20.73
C MET A 220 -15.41 -14.64 -22.03
N SER A 221 -14.31 -15.40 -22.09
CA SER A 221 -13.93 -16.20 -23.26
C SER A 221 -14.55 -17.59 -23.14
N LEU A 222 -15.46 -17.95 -24.05
CA LEU A 222 -16.05 -19.30 -24.04
C LEU A 222 -14.99 -20.40 -24.24
N LYS A 223 -13.90 -20.09 -24.95
CA LYS A 223 -12.79 -21.03 -25.15
C LYS A 223 -12.09 -21.35 -23.82
N GLU A 224 -11.82 -20.33 -23.00
CA GLU A 224 -11.25 -20.53 -21.66
C GLU A 224 -12.23 -21.27 -20.75
N MET A 225 -13.53 -20.95 -20.81
CA MET A 225 -14.56 -21.66 -20.03
C MET A 225 -14.69 -23.15 -20.40
N GLU A 226 -14.48 -23.52 -21.66
CA GLU A 226 -14.44 -24.91 -22.13
C GLU A 226 -13.14 -25.65 -21.75
N GLU A 227 -12.06 -24.91 -21.50
CA GLU A 227 -10.74 -25.41 -21.09
C GLU A 227 -10.62 -25.61 -19.57
N VAL A 228 -11.40 -24.90 -18.76
CA VAL A 228 -11.47 -25.11 -17.29
C VAL A 228 -12.05 -26.49 -16.97
N LYS A 229 -11.18 -27.41 -16.53
CA LYS A 229 -11.56 -28.73 -15.99
C LYS A 229 -10.77 -29.06 -14.73
N ILE A 230 -11.45 -29.20 -13.60
CA ILE A 230 -10.84 -29.49 -12.29
C ILE A 230 -11.41 -30.83 -11.80
N HIS A 231 -10.53 -31.78 -11.49
CA HIS A 231 -10.86 -33.18 -11.17
C HIS A 231 -11.76 -33.90 -12.22
N GLY A 232 -11.78 -33.40 -13.46
CA GLY A 232 -12.58 -33.96 -14.57
C GLY A 232 -13.92 -33.27 -14.80
N LEU A 233 -14.43 -32.50 -13.84
CA LEU A 233 -15.62 -31.66 -14.00
C LEU A 233 -15.24 -30.32 -14.64
N GLY A 234 -16.08 -29.81 -15.54
CA GLY A 234 -15.90 -28.53 -16.23
C GLY A 234 -16.92 -27.49 -15.80
N ILE A 235 -16.88 -26.30 -16.41
CA ILE A 235 -17.99 -25.34 -16.32
C ILE A 235 -19.18 -25.89 -17.11
N GLU A 236 -20.37 -25.80 -16.54
CA GLU A 236 -21.62 -26.32 -17.12
C GLU A 236 -22.60 -25.18 -17.42
N ARG A 237 -23.50 -25.39 -18.37
CA ARG A 237 -24.58 -24.47 -18.73
C ARG A 237 -25.89 -24.93 -18.09
N ASP A 238 -26.58 -24.02 -17.41
CA ASP A 238 -27.92 -24.26 -16.93
C ASP A 238 -28.87 -24.47 -18.12
N LEU A 239 -29.45 -25.68 -18.22
CA LEU A 239 -30.35 -26.07 -19.31
C LEU A 239 -31.77 -25.52 -19.14
N TYR A 240 -32.16 -25.16 -17.92
CA TYR A 240 -33.50 -24.73 -17.55
C TYR A 240 -33.61 -23.20 -17.38
N PHE A 241 -32.48 -22.51 -17.27
CA PHE A 241 -32.40 -21.04 -17.25
C PHE A 241 -33.01 -20.43 -18.52
N LYS A 242 -34.01 -19.57 -18.32
CA LYS A 242 -34.68 -18.80 -19.38
C LYS A 242 -34.11 -17.37 -19.41
N PRO A 243 -34.19 -16.66 -20.54
CA PRO A 243 -33.75 -15.27 -20.59
C PRO A 243 -34.56 -14.38 -19.64
N THR A 244 -33.87 -13.78 -18.65
CA THR A 244 -34.46 -13.08 -17.50
C THR A 244 -33.74 -11.73 -17.29
N LYS A 245 -34.44 -10.66 -16.88
CA LYS A 245 -33.78 -9.36 -16.61
C LYS A 245 -32.90 -9.46 -15.36
N LEU A 246 -31.79 -8.74 -15.29
CA LEU A 246 -30.87 -8.81 -14.15
C LEU A 246 -31.54 -8.43 -12.81
N HIS A 247 -32.55 -7.56 -12.79
CA HIS A 247 -33.30 -7.22 -11.56
C HIS A 247 -34.32 -8.28 -11.11
N GLU A 248 -34.60 -9.29 -11.94
CA GLU A 248 -35.50 -10.40 -11.65
C GLU A 248 -34.72 -11.61 -11.05
N ILE A 249 -33.39 -11.50 -10.95
CA ILE A 249 -32.49 -12.56 -10.44
C ILE A 249 -31.98 -12.16 -9.04
N ALA A 250 -32.51 -12.81 -8.00
CA ALA A 250 -32.21 -12.47 -6.60
C ALA A 250 -30.71 -12.51 -6.25
N GLU A 251 -29.94 -13.43 -6.84
CA GLU A 251 -28.48 -13.52 -6.67
C GLU A 251 -27.72 -12.27 -7.15
N LEU A 252 -28.37 -11.35 -7.86
CA LEU A 252 -27.77 -10.16 -8.48
C LEU A 252 -28.36 -8.84 -7.95
N GLU A 253 -29.19 -8.87 -6.89
CA GLU A 253 -29.79 -7.67 -6.28
C GLU A 253 -28.72 -6.65 -5.83
N GLU A 254 -27.59 -7.13 -5.27
CA GLU A 254 -26.43 -6.31 -4.89
C GLU A 254 -25.68 -5.68 -6.07
N ILE A 255 -25.84 -6.22 -7.29
CA ILE A 255 -25.30 -5.65 -8.53
C ILE A 255 -26.25 -4.57 -9.03
N VAL A 256 -27.54 -4.87 -9.02
CA VAL A 256 -28.58 -4.02 -9.59
C VAL A 256 -28.83 -2.78 -8.72
N ARG A 257 -28.83 -2.89 -7.39
CA ARG A 257 -28.97 -1.77 -6.44
C ARG A 257 -30.13 -0.81 -6.75
N GLY A 258 -31.25 -1.35 -7.22
CA GLY A 258 -32.43 -0.57 -7.64
C GLY A 258 -32.31 0.17 -8.99
N GLN A 259 -31.22 -0.02 -9.74
CA GLN A 259 -30.97 0.60 -11.05
C GLN A 259 -31.65 -0.18 -12.18
N TYR A 260 -32.98 -0.10 -12.23
CA TYR A 260 -33.82 -0.66 -13.28
C TYR A 260 -35.08 0.20 -13.48
N THR A 261 -35.70 0.07 -14.65
CA THR A 261 -36.93 0.79 -14.99
C THR A 261 -38.11 0.13 -14.30
N LYS A 262 -38.52 0.68 -13.16
CA LYS A 262 -39.70 0.23 -12.42
C LYS A 262 -40.96 0.48 -13.26
N GLU A 263 -41.53 -0.60 -13.80
CA GLU A 263 -42.76 -0.55 -14.59
C GLU A 263 -43.92 -0.02 -13.71
N PRO A 264 -44.77 0.87 -14.23
CA PRO A 264 -45.88 1.43 -13.46
C PRO A 264 -46.90 0.33 -13.15
N ILE A 265 -47.17 0.10 -11.86
CA ILE A 265 -48.15 -0.90 -11.42
C ILE A 265 -49.54 -0.48 -11.93
N ILE A 266 -50.00 -1.16 -12.98
CA ILE A 266 -51.40 -1.14 -13.39
C ILE A 266 -52.13 -2.11 -12.46
N GLU A 267 -52.72 -1.57 -11.39
CA GLU A 267 -53.60 -2.36 -10.53
C GLU A 267 -54.81 -2.85 -11.33
N GLU A 268 -54.95 -4.18 -11.50
CA GLU A 268 -56.21 -4.77 -11.94
C GLU A 268 -57.26 -4.63 -10.81
N ILE A 269 -57.90 -3.47 -10.76
CA ILE A 269 -59.02 -3.19 -9.86
C ILE A 269 -60.15 -4.18 -10.19
N LYS A 270 -60.36 -5.17 -9.31
CA LYS A 270 -61.61 -5.92 -9.27
C LYS A 270 -62.72 -5.01 -8.74
N ASP A 271 -63.81 -4.91 -9.50
CA ASP A 271 -65.00 -4.14 -9.16
C ASP A 271 -65.57 -4.53 -7.77
N GLU A 272 -65.62 -3.58 -6.84
CA GLU A 272 -66.79 -3.41 -5.97
C GLU A 272 -67.19 -1.92 -5.85
N SER A 273 -68.37 -1.60 -6.41
CA SER A 273 -69.17 -0.39 -6.15
C SER A 273 -68.57 1.02 -6.36
N ARG A 274 -68.97 1.63 -7.49
CA ARG A 274 -69.67 2.95 -7.61
C ARG A 274 -69.59 3.88 -6.37
N GLN A 275 -69.34 5.19 -6.51
CA GLN A 275 -70.01 6.09 -7.47
C GLN A 275 -69.27 7.43 -7.70
N GLU A 276 -69.78 8.25 -8.63
CA GLU A 276 -69.21 9.51 -9.13
C GLU A 276 -69.29 10.71 -8.14
N VAL A 277 -68.42 11.72 -8.28
CA VAL A 277 -68.77 13.08 -8.79
C VAL A 277 -67.59 14.09 -8.65
N GLN A 278 -67.14 14.59 -9.81
CA GLN A 278 -66.63 15.94 -10.16
C GLN A 278 -65.78 16.82 -9.18
N LYS A 279 -64.59 17.20 -9.67
CA LYS A 279 -63.81 18.45 -9.41
C LYS A 279 -64.70 19.73 -9.49
N PRO A 280 -64.33 20.93 -8.93
CA PRO A 280 -62.98 21.54 -9.07
C PRO A 280 -62.47 22.60 -8.04
N VAL A 281 -61.25 23.13 -8.33
CA VAL A 281 -60.84 24.57 -8.27
C VAL A 281 -60.07 25.17 -7.07
N GLN A 282 -59.01 25.91 -7.42
CA GLN A 282 -58.28 27.06 -6.80
C GLN A 282 -57.35 26.96 -5.55
N GLU A 283 -56.05 27.22 -5.84
CA GLU A 283 -55.23 28.39 -5.44
C GLU A 283 -55.08 28.86 -3.96
N ASP A 284 -53.80 29.05 -3.61
CA ASP A 284 -53.19 30.21 -2.90
C ASP A 284 -52.94 30.29 -1.37
N ASN A 285 -51.73 30.79 -1.09
CA ASN A 285 -51.19 31.52 0.07
C ASN A 285 -50.63 30.79 1.34
N GLN A 286 -49.41 31.25 1.68
CA GLN A 286 -48.64 31.06 2.93
C GLN A 286 -49.04 32.15 3.97
N PRO A 287 -48.33 32.38 5.13
CA PRO A 287 -47.29 31.60 5.85
C PRO A 287 -47.51 31.54 7.42
N GLN A 288 -46.45 31.17 8.15
CA GLN A 288 -46.05 31.60 9.53
C GLN A 288 -46.42 30.79 10.82
N ALA A 289 -45.35 30.28 11.44
CA ALA A 289 -44.89 30.51 12.83
C ALA A 289 -45.49 29.81 14.09
N MET A 290 -44.73 28.82 14.58
CA MET A 290 -44.18 28.65 15.96
C MET A 290 -45.05 28.35 17.21
N VAL A 291 -44.37 27.75 18.20
CA VAL A 291 -44.65 27.61 19.66
C VAL A 291 -45.54 26.45 20.14
N GLU A 292 -44.89 25.42 20.71
CA GLU A 292 -45.04 24.84 22.09
C GLU A 292 -46.36 25.01 22.90
N GLN A 293 -46.78 24.12 23.83
CA GLN A 293 -46.18 22.91 24.47
C GLN A 293 -47.28 22.08 25.21
N VAL A 294 -46.90 20.90 25.77
CA VAL A 294 -47.56 20.10 26.85
C VAL A 294 -48.99 19.53 26.60
N LYS A 295 -49.54 18.51 27.32
CA LYS A 295 -49.26 17.94 28.67
C LYS A 295 -49.86 16.52 28.91
N GLU A 296 -49.37 15.84 29.95
CA GLU A 296 -50.05 14.83 30.82
C GLU A 296 -50.52 13.42 30.28
N VAL A 297 -50.73 12.33 31.06
CA VAL A 297 -50.10 11.75 32.31
C VAL A 297 -50.70 10.36 32.70
N LEU A 298 -50.06 9.60 33.63
CA LEU A 298 -50.55 8.44 34.46
C LEU A 298 -50.79 7.05 33.77
N LYS A 299 -50.01 6.00 34.11
CA LYS A 299 -50.23 4.86 35.09
C LYS A 299 -51.14 3.70 34.59
N VAL A 300 -51.00 2.42 34.98
CA VAL A 300 -50.75 1.76 36.31
C VAL A 300 -49.98 0.40 36.21
N GLU A 301 -49.07 0.16 37.18
CA GLU A 301 -48.55 -1.08 37.86
C GLU A 301 -48.96 -2.52 37.34
N GLU A 302 -48.04 -3.46 37.00
CA GLU A 302 -47.24 -4.47 37.81
C GLU A 302 -47.99 -5.80 38.19
N ALA A 303 -47.42 -7.02 38.30
CA ALA A 303 -46.05 -7.62 38.25
C ALA A 303 -46.12 -9.10 37.73
N ALA A 304 -45.16 -9.68 36.97
CA ALA A 304 -43.88 -10.38 37.34
C ALA A 304 -44.04 -11.74 38.09
N PRO A 305 -43.03 -12.65 38.19
CA PRO A 305 -41.64 -12.69 37.64
C PRO A 305 -41.52 -13.76 36.49
N VAL A 306 -40.40 -14.39 36.04
CA VAL A 306 -39.01 -14.62 36.55
C VAL A 306 -37.97 -14.58 35.39
N LEU A 307 -36.73 -15.05 35.58
CA LEU A 307 -35.51 -14.58 34.87
C LEU A 307 -34.32 -15.58 34.89
N HIS A 308 -33.60 -15.74 33.76
CA HIS A 308 -32.22 -16.25 33.57
C HIS A 308 -31.71 -15.76 32.19
N THR A 309 -30.57 -15.12 31.89
CA THR A 309 -29.22 -14.83 32.47
C THR A 309 -28.07 -15.56 31.75
N GLU A 310 -27.48 -14.89 30.76
CA GLU A 310 -26.09 -15.05 30.29
C GLU A 310 -25.38 -13.68 30.43
N PRO A 311 -24.03 -13.61 30.48
CA PRO A 311 -23.31 -12.47 31.06
C PRO A 311 -23.24 -11.23 30.16
N GLU A 312 -23.26 -10.07 30.81
CA GLU A 312 -23.09 -8.75 30.19
C GLU A 312 -21.61 -8.50 29.83
N THR A 313 -21.34 -8.14 28.58
CA THR A 313 -20.16 -7.35 28.22
C THR A 313 -20.54 -5.87 28.28
N GLU A 314 -19.82 -5.07 29.06
CA GLU A 314 -20.09 -3.63 29.14
C GLU A 314 -19.90 -2.94 27.77
N PRO A 315 -20.79 -2.00 27.39
CA PRO A 315 -20.52 -1.13 26.25
C PRO A 315 -19.36 -0.20 26.60
N ALA A 316 -18.30 -0.21 25.79
CA ALA A 316 -17.14 0.66 26.01
C ALA A 316 -17.54 2.15 26.01
N PRO A 317 -16.92 3.00 26.85
CA PRO A 317 -17.23 4.42 26.93
C PRO A 317 -16.89 5.16 25.62
N GLU A 318 -17.62 6.26 25.37
CA GLU A 318 -17.42 7.11 24.19
C GLU A 318 -15.96 7.59 24.10
N GLY A 319 -15.29 7.23 23.01
CA GLY A 319 -13.87 7.52 22.77
C GLY A 319 -13.07 6.31 22.25
N VAL A 320 -13.54 5.08 22.50
CA VAL A 320 -12.89 3.84 22.01
C VAL A 320 -13.50 3.40 20.67
N PRO A 321 -12.76 3.45 19.54
CA PRO A 321 -13.23 2.85 18.29
C PRO A 321 -13.17 1.32 18.36
N VAL A 322 -14.23 0.64 17.94
CA VAL A 322 -14.27 -0.83 17.85
C VAL A 322 -13.34 -1.29 16.73
N ILE A 323 -12.23 -1.92 17.10
CA ILE A 323 -11.16 -2.28 16.16
C ILE A 323 -11.58 -3.47 15.28
N THR A 324 -11.57 -3.29 13.95
CA THR A 324 -11.98 -4.30 12.96
C THR A 324 -10.99 -5.46 12.78
N LEU A 325 -9.79 -5.39 13.37
CA LEU A 325 -8.74 -6.42 13.30
C LEU A 325 -9.26 -7.84 13.59
N GLN A 326 -10.20 -7.99 14.54
CA GLN A 326 -10.75 -9.29 14.91
C GLN A 326 -11.43 -9.99 13.73
N ARG A 327 -12.20 -9.25 12.90
CA ARG A 327 -12.91 -9.81 11.73
C ARG A 327 -11.99 -10.10 10.54
N GLN A 328 -10.86 -9.41 10.43
CA GLN A 328 -9.89 -9.66 9.35
C GLN A 328 -9.06 -10.92 9.59
N TYR A 329 -8.84 -11.31 10.86
CA TYR A 329 -8.11 -12.54 11.23
C TYR A 329 -8.94 -13.82 11.19
N GLU A 330 -10.27 -13.73 11.00
CA GLU A 330 -11.19 -14.88 10.97
C GLU A 330 -11.42 -15.48 9.56
N GLN A 331 -10.82 -14.92 8.51
CA GLN A 331 -10.92 -15.46 7.14
C GLN A 331 -9.73 -16.36 6.78
N GLU A 332 -10.01 -17.50 6.14
CA GLU A 332 -8.99 -18.49 5.78
C GLU A 332 -8.10 -18.04 4.60
N SER A 333 -6.80 -17.88 4.87
CA SER A 333 -5.80 -17.52 3.86
C SER A 333 -5.51 -18.67 2.89
N ARG A 334 -5.60 -18.41 1.57
CA ARG A 334 -5.01 -19.28 0.54
C ARG A 334 -3.68 -18.70 0.07
N GLU A 335 -2.65 -19.54 0.01
CA GLU A 335 -1.30 -19.13 -0.38
C GLU A 335 -1.22 -18.84 -1.89
N ILE A 336 -0.90 -17.58 -2.25
CA ILE A 336 -0.57 -17.18 -3.62
C ILE A 336 0.93 -16.87 -3.68
N ARG A 337 1.65 -17.58 -4.55
CA ARG A 337 3.01 -17.20 -4.94
C ARG A 337 2.93 -16.16 -6.05
N THR A 338 3.54 -15.00 -5.82
CA THR A 338 3.48 -13.82 -6.72
C THR A 338 4.75 -13.67 -7.57
N ASP A 339 5.69 -14.60 -7.43
CA ASP A 339 7.07 -14.57 -7.92
C ASP A 339 7.26 -15.06 -9.38
N VAL A 340 6.16 -15.26 -10.12
CA VAL A 340 6.19 -15.74 -11.52
C VAL A 340 5.09 -15.05 -12.34
N GLU A 341 5.43 -14.54 -13.53
CA GLU A 341 4.44 -14.06 -14.50
C GLU A 341 3.64 -15.20 -15.15
N ALA A 342 2.48 -14.86 -15.73
CA ALA A 342 1.71 -15.79 -16.55
C ALA A 342 2.57 -16.35 -17.71
N PRO A 343 2.68 -17.68 -17.87
CA PRO A 343 3.56 -18.30 -18.86
C PRO A 343 3.12 -17.97 -20.30
N ARG A 344 4.11 -17.94 -21.20
CA ARG A 344 3.92 -17.57 -22.60
C ARG A 344 4.43 -18.72 -23.50
N GLU A 345 3.70 -19.05 -24.56
CA GLU A 345 4.18 -20.03 -25.54
C GLU A 345 5.23 -19.39 -26.47
N MET A 346 6.40 -20.04 -26.59
CA MET A 346 7.41 -19.69 -27.58
C MET A 346 7.87 -20.98 -28.29
N ASN A 347 7.78 -20.98 -29.63
CA ASN A 347 8.15 -22.11 -30.49
C ASN A 347 7.52 -23.48 -30.13
N GLY A 348 6.35 -23.49 -29.47
CA GLY A 348 5.66 -24.72 -29.07
C GLY A 348 6.11 -25.32 -27.73
N GLN A 349 6.82 -24.56 -26.89
CA GLN A 349 6.96 -24.85 -25.46
C GLN A 349 6.40 -23.71 -24.63
N THR A 350 5.76 -24.08 -23.51
CA THR A 350 5.32 -23.17 -22.46
C THR A 350 6.54 -22.70 -21.66
N VAL A 351 6.77 -21.40 -21.58
CA VAL A 351 7.90 -20.80 -20.86
C VAL A 351 7.36 -19.87 -19.78
N PHE A 352 7.82 -20.05 -18.55
CA PHE A 352 7.49 -19.18 -17.41
C PHE A 352 8.47 -18.01 -17.37
N PHE A 353 8.12 -16.90 -16.71
CA PHE A 353 8.99 -15.73 -16.63
C PHE A 353 9.05 -15.19 -15.20
N ASP A 354 10.22 -14.72 -14.78
CA ASP A 354 10.38 -13.95 -13.54
C ASP A 354 9.87 -12.50 -13.71
N GLU A 355 9.82 -11.73 -12.62
CA GLU A 355 9.40 -10.32 -12.65
C GLU A 355 10.28 -9.44 -13.60
N ASP A 356 11.54 -9.84 -13.83
CA ASP A 356 12.50 -9.17 -14.74
C ASP A 356 12.39 -9.67 -16.20
N HIS A 357 11.40 -10.53 -16.53
CA HIS A 357 11.16 -11.13 -17.84
C HIS A 357 12.24 -12.11 -18.35
N HIS A 358 12.97 -12.80 -17.47
CA HIS A 358 13.84 -13.91 -17.86
C HIS A 358 13.07 -15.23 -17.97
N PRO A 359 13.32 -16.06 -19.00
CA PRO A 359 12.62 -17.33 -19.18
C PRO A 359 13.07 -18.39 -18.15
N ILE A 360 12.15 -18.77 -17.26
CA ILE A 360 12.28 -19.91 -16.35
C ILE A 360 11.72 -21.16 -17.05
N MET A 361 12.49 -22.25 -17.05
CA MET A 361 12.01 -23.56 -17.50
C MET A 361 11.81 -24.49 -16.30
N ASP A 362 10.58 -24.94 -16.11
CA ASP A 362 10.20 -25.79 -14.97
C ASP A 362 10.70 -27.23 -15.17
N SER A 363 11.42 -27.77 -14.18
CA SER A 363 12.00 -29.12 -14.23
C SER A 363 12.36 -29.66 -12.84
N THR A 364 11.36 -30.07 -12.07
CA THR A 364 11.60 -30.90 -10.88
C THR A 364 11.99 -32.33 -11.27
N ILE A 365 13.28 -32.69 -11.14
CA ILE A 365 13.77 -33.85 -10.35
C ILE A 365 15.31 -33.96 -10.36
N GLU A 366 15.84 -34.28 -9.17
CA GLU A 366 17.18 -34.78 -8.83
C GLU A 366 18.43 -33.89 -8.88
N THR A 367 19.29 -34.19 -7.90
CA THR A 367 20.54 -33.50 -7.51
C THR A 367 21.76 -33.93 -8.32
N GLU A 368 22.58 -32.97 -8.74
CA GLU A 368 23.94 -32.78 -8.21
C GLU A 368 24.54 -31.42 -8.64
N ALA A 369 25.72 -31.05 -8.14
CA ALA A 369 26.25 -29.69 -8.27
C ALA A 369 27.07 -29.44 -9.54
N ILE A 370 26.59 -28.55 -10.42
CA ILE A 370 27.34 -27.95 -11.54
C ILE A 370 26.95 -26.47 -11.68
N GLU A 371 27.92 -25.60 -12.01
CA GLU A 371 27.70 -24.20 -12.38
C GLU A 371 27.37 -24.06 -13.89
N GLN A 372 26.30 -23.35 -14.24
CA GLN A 372 26.04 -22.79 -15.59
C GLN A 372 25.08 -21.60 -15.47
N PHE A 373 25.43 -20.36 -15.84
CA PHE A 373 25.86 -19.77 -17.12
C PHE A 373 24.69 -19.37 -18.04
N LEU A 374 24.59 -18.07 -18.31
CA LEU A 374 23.39 -17.34 -18.74
C LEU A 374 23.09 -17.32 -20.26
N PHE A 375 23.73 -18.15 -21.08
CA PHE A 375 23.63 -18.08 -22.54
C PHE A 375 23.60 -19.46 -23.23
N ALA A 376 22.85 -19.56 -24.33
CA ALA A 376 22.68 -20.80 -25.09
C ALA A 376 24.01 -21.29 -25.71
N PRO A 377 24.34 -22.60 -25.69
CA PRO A 377 25.65 -23.09 -26.13
C PRO A 377 26.00 -22.79 -27.59
N GLU A 378 25.03 -22.84 -28.51
CA GLU A 378 25.28 -22.60 -29.93
C GLU A 378 25.57 -21.13 -30.22
N GLU A 379 24.79 -20.21 -29.64
CA GLU A 379 25.06 -18.77 -29.71
C GLU A 379 26.34 -18.39 -28.98
N TYR A 380 26.66 -19.01 -27.83
CA TYR A 380 27.94 -18.80 -27.16
C TYR A 380 29.11 -19.34 -27.99
N SER A 381 28.92 -20.39 -28.80
CA SER A 381 29.94 -20.90 -29.72
C SER A 381 30.15 -19.97 -30.93
N LEU A 382 29.09 -19.37 -31.46
CA LEU A 382 29.14 -18.35 -32.52
C LEU A 382 29.75 -17.05 -31.99
N TRP A 383 29.33 -16.60 -30.81
CA TRP A 383 29.85 -15.43 -30.13
C TRP A 383 31.31 -15.62 -29.71
N THR A 384 31.73 -16.76 -29.18
CA THR A 384 33.16 -17.01 -28.93
C THR A 384 33.97 -17.20 -30.21
N GLN A 385 33.39 -17.68 -31.31
CA GLN A 385 34.05 -17.66 -32.62
C GLN A 385 34.20 -16.24 -33.18
N ASP A 386 33.18 -15.38 -33.07
CA ASP A 386 33.24 -13.98 -33.51
C ASP A 386 34.09 -13.10 -32.59
N VAL A 387 34.05 -13.32 -31.28
CA VAL A 387 34.94 -12.69 -30.31
C VAL A 387 36.36 -13.21 -30.47
N ALA A 388 36.59 -14.47 -30.87
CA ALA A 388 37.92 -14.96 -31.25
C ALA A 388 38.38 -14.39 -32.60
N ARG A 389 37.49 -14.27 -33.59
CA ARG A 389 37.74 -13.63 -34.90
C ARG A 389 38.16 -12.18 -34.70
N VAL A 390 37.34 -11.38 -34.01
CA VAL A 390 37.57 -9.97 -33.70
C VAL A 390 38.77 -9.79 -32.75
N ASN A 391 38.97 -10.65 -31.74
CA ASN A 391 40.20 -10.59 -30.93
C ASN A 391 41.45 -11.00 -31.71
N ASN A 392 41.35 -11.86 -32.73
CA ASN A 392 42.48 -12.19 -33.60
C ASN A 392 42.74 -11.05 -34.60
N GLU A 393 41.72 -10.43 -35.19
CA GLU A 393 41.86 -9.22 -36.00
C GLU A 393 42.45 -8.05 -35.18
N ILE A 394 42.01 -7.86 -33.93
CA ILE A 394 42.58 -6.88 -33.00
C ILE A 394 44.01 -7.26 -32.58
N LYS A 395 44.32 -8.55 -32.36
CA LYS A 395 45.69 -9.01 -32.07
C LYS A 395 46.61 -8.84 -33.28
N GLU A 396 46.16 -9.12 -34.50
CA GLU A 396 46.94 -8.89 -35.73
C GLU A 396 47.15 -7.39 -35.96
N ALA A 397 46.11 -6.56 -35.80
CA ALA A 397 46.23 -5.10 -35.88
C ALA A 397 47.13 -4.50 -34.77
N ALA A 398 47.18 -5.13 -33.59
CA ALA A 398 48.07 -4.74 -32.48
C ALA A 398 49.50 -5.25 -32.68
N GLN A 399 49.70 -6.44 -33.24
CA GLN A 399 51.01 -7.02 -33.55
C GLN A 399 51.68 -6.33 -34.74
N GLN A 400 50.92 -5.96 -35.78
CA GLN A 400 51.40 -5.08 -36.85
C GLN A 400 51.73 -3.65 -36.36
N LYS A 401 51.28 -3.26 -35.15
CA LYS A 401 51.64 -2.00 -34.48
C LYS A 401 52.66 -2.15 -33.33
N LYS A 402 53.27 -3.32 -33.15
CA LYS A 402 54.35 -3.56 -32.17
C LYS A 402 55.60 -4.23 -32.76
N VAL A 403 55.89 -3.95 -34.03
CA VAL A 403 57.21 -4.18 -34.64
C VAL A 403 57.71 -2.87 -35.26
N SER A 404 59.01 -2.61 -35.15
CA SER A 404 59.71 -1.42 -35.66
C SER A 404 59.26 -0.06 -35.11
N ASP A 405 59.47 0.14 -33.81
CA ASP A 405 59.98 1.44 -33.35
C ASP A 405 61.40 1.21 -32.81
N ASN A 406 62.40 1.54 -33.64
CA ASN A 406 63.81 1.44 -33.29
C ASN A 406 64.62 2.50 -34.08
N GLN A 407 65.40 3.26 -33.32
CA GLN A 407 66.22 4.43 -33.66
C GLN A 407 67.20 4.28 -34.87
N PRO A 408 67.84 5.37 -35.39
CA PRO A 408 67.47 6.80 -35.43
C PRO A 408 67.94 7.56 -36.74
N LEU A 409 68.00 8.91 -36.67
CA LEU A 409 68.92 9.83 -37.40
C LEU A 409 68.72 10.18 -38.91
N SER A 410 68.36 11.46 -39.12
CA SER A 410 69.11 12.45 -39.94
C SER A 410 68.89 12.65 -41.47
N ALA A 411 69.15 13.90 -41.89
CA ALA A 411 69.81 14.32 -43.14
C ALA A 411 69.14 14.19 -44.55
N SER A 412 68.22 15.12 -44.84
CA SER A 412 68.29 16.03 -46.01
C SER A 412 68.03 15.57 -47.48
N ARG A 413 67.65 16.57 -48.30
CA ARG A 413 67.74 16.70 -49.77
C ARG A 413 66.65 16.11 -50.70
N GLN A 414 66.45 16.87 -51.79
CA GLN A 414 65.65 16.68 -53.01
C GLN A 414 66.39 15.77 -54.03
N PRO A 415 65.81 15.25 -55.16
CA PRO A 415 64.91 16.00 -56.06
C PRO A 415 63.83 15.28 -56.92
N LYS A 416 63.16 16.13 -57.72
CA LYS A 416 62.28 15.96 -58.92
C LYS A 416 62.91 15.14 -60.07
N PRO A 417 62.23 14.84 -61.23
CA PRO A 417 60.99 15.43 -61.82
C PRO A 417 59.95 14.37 -62.30
N THR A 418 58.89 14.56 -63.11
CA THR A 418 58.23 15.64 -63.94
C THR A 418 56.73 15.24 -64.10
N ARG A 419 55.70 15.89 -64.69
CA ARG A 419 55.29 17.18 -65.35
C ARG A 419 53.71 17.20 -65.21
N SER A 420 52.80 18.02 -65.76
CA SER A 420 52.81 19.23 -66.62
C SER A 420 51.53 20.08 -66.39
N THR A 421 51.77 21.39 -66.38
CA THR A 421 50.95 22.61 -66.66
C THR A 421 49.93 22.59 -67.81
N PRO A 422 49.03 23.62 -67.97
CA PRO A 422 48.83 24.90 -67.22
C PRO A 422 47.38 25.04 -66.65
N THR A 423 46.71 26.15 -66.24
CA THR A 423 46.88 27.64 -66.04
C THR A 423 45.85 28.05 -64.93
N SER A 424 45.82 29.13 -64.11
CA SER A 424 46.40 30.50 -64.01
C SER A 424 45.80 31.61 -64.91
N PRO A 425 45.81 32.94 -64.56
CA PRO A 425 46.35 33.59 -63.33
C PRO A 425 45.68 34.89 -62.73
N ARG A 426 45.61 34.99 -61.39
CA ARG A 426 46.06 36.14 -60.50
C ARG A 426 45.36 37.55 -60.65
N ARG A 427 45.66 38.65 -59.92
CA ARG A 427 46.79 39.06 -59.02
C ARG A 427 46.47 40.21 -58.01
N ASN A 428 47.34 40.37 -57.00
CA ASN A 428 47.31 41.25 -55.79
C ASN A 428 47.83 42.71 -55.94
N LYS A 429 47.42 43.62 -55.02
CA LYS A 429 48.18 44.71 -54.28
C LYS A 429 47.24 45.84 -53.75
N LYS A 430 47.63 46.87 -52.97
CA LYS A 430 48.36 47.04 -51.67
C LYS A 430 48.41 48.57 -51.31
N THR A 431 48.55 48.93 -50.02
CA THR A 431 49.16 50.18 -49.44
C THR A 431 48.51 51.60 -49.53
N ALA A 432 48.17 52.16 -48.34
CA ALA A 432 48.73 53.38 -47.69
C ALA A 432 48.04 54.80 -47.67
N SER A 433 47.59 55.19 -46.46
CA SER A 433 47.75 56.48 -45.71
C SER A 433 47.38 57.88 -46.25
N ALA A 434 46.37 58.51 -45.59
CA ALA A 434 46.36 59.80 -44.82
C ALA A 434 46.91 61.14 -45.42
N PRO A 435 46.62 62.37 -44.86
CA PRO A 435 45.85 62.71 -43.64
C PRO A 435 44.81 63.88 -43.74
N VAL A 436 44.11 64.07 -42.62
CA VAL A 436 43.25 65.18 -42.13
C VAL A 436 43.47 66.61 -42.67
N ARG A 437 42.38 67.32 -43.03
CA ARG A 437 42.13 68.73 -42.58
C ARG A 437 40.65 69.18 -42.66
N GLU A 438 40.26 69.97 -41.68
CA GLU A 438 38.98 70.69 -41.45
C GLU A 438 39.28 72.23 -41.49
N PRO A 439 38.34 73.20 -41.31
CA PRO A 439 36.89 73.12 -41.07
C PRO A 439 36.04 74.17 -41.87
N SER A 440 34.84 74.49 -41.34
CA SER A 440 33.95 75.66 -41.55
C SER A 440 33.14 75.72 -42.86
N LEU A 441 31.81 75.92 -42.85
CA LEU A 441 30.91 76.94 -42.22
C LEU A 441 30.86 78.26 -43.00
N PHE A 442 29.65 78.58 -43.48
CA PHE A 442 29.28 79.74 -44.30
C PHE A 442 29.90 79.80 -45.70
N ASP A 443 29.26 79.09 -46.64
CA ASP A 443 29.03 79.66 -47.98
C ASP A 443 27.52 79.94 -48.12
N PHE A 444 27.15 81.04 -48.76
CA PHE A 444 25.88 81.74 -48.45
C PHE A 444 24.76 81.58 -49.51
N MET A 445 23.55 81.90 -49.05
CA MET A 445 22.28 82.20 -49.76
C MET A 445 22.36 82.55 -51.26
N GLU A 446 21.41 82.08 -52.08
CA GLU A 446 20.27 82.92 -52.55
C GLU A 446 19.16 82.16 -53.31
N GLU A 447 18.12 82.93 -53.67
CA GLU A 447 16.79 82.66 -54.28
C GLU A 447 16.80 82.01 -55.70
N ALA A 448 15.70 81.47 -56.29
CA ALA A 448 14.36 81.04 -55.84
C ALA A 448 13.67 80.20 -56.98
N GLU A 449 12.32 80.14 -56.98
CA GLU A 449 11.37 79.54 -57.97
C GLU A 449 11.13 78.01 -57.90
N PRO A 450 9.87 77.53 -58.13
CA PRO A 450 9.43 76.21 -57.68
C PRO A 450 9.57 75.07 -58.70
N ARG A 451 10.11 73.92 -58.26
CA ARG A 451 10.05 72.64 -59.01
C ARG A 451 9.06 71.66 -58.38
N LYS A 452 8.32 70.96 -59.25
CA LYS A 452 7.36 69.90 -58.88
C LYS A 452 8.08 68.77 -58.10
N PRO A 453 7.46 68.16 -57.08
CA PRO A 453 8.06 67.04 -56.37
C PRO A 453 8.21 65.83 -57.29
N GLN A 454 9.44 65.56 -57.71
CA GLN A 454 9.89 64.22 -58.10
C GLN A 454 10.12 63.39 -56.82
N PRO A 455 10.00 62.05 -56.87
CA PRO A 455 10.04 61.23 -55.66
C PRO A 455 11.36 61.41 -54.91
N ILE A 456 11.25 61.49 -53.58
CA ILE A 456 12.41 61.44 -52.69
C ILE A 456 13.09 60.09 -52.91
N ALA A 457 14.32 60.10 -53.39
CA ALA A 457 15.17 58.92 -53.36
C ALA A 457 15.47 58.62 -51.89
N GLU A 458 14.83 57.60 -51.33
CA GLU A 458 15.12 57.15 -49.97
C GLU A 458 16.60 56.79 -49.86
N VAL A 459 17.35 57.58 -49.10
CA VAL A 459 18.70 57.22 -48.69
C VAL A 459 18.58 56.06 -47.73
N LYS A 460 18.64 54.83 -48.28
CA LYS A 460 18.87 53.63 -47.49
C LYS A 460 20.17 53.81 -46.73
N LYS A 461 20.07 54.14 -45.43
CA LYS A 461 21.16 53.88 -44.49
C LYS A 461 21.49 52.39 -44.62
N GLU A 462 22.74 52.07 -44.84
CA GLU A 462 23.19 50.68 -44.77
C GLU A 462 22.94 50.18 -43.35
N PHE A 463 22.21 49.06 -43.24
CA PHE A 463 21.90 48.47 -41.94
C PHE A 463 23.17 47.81 -41.40
N ASP A 464 23.72 48.35 -40.31
CA ASP A 464 24.82 47.73 -39.60
C ASP A 464 24.31 46.47 -38.87
N ALA A 465 24.59 45.32 -39.47
CA ALA A 465 24.33 43.99 -38.94
C ALA A 465 25.55 43.39 -38.20
N SER A 466 26.61 44.15 -37.94
CA SER A 466 27.80 43.59 -37.30
C SER A 466 27.53 43.21 -35.83
N PRO A 467 27.86 41.97 -35.42
CA PRO A 467 27.85 41.59 -34.01
C PRO A 467 28.84 42.43 -33.22
N ARG A 468 28.41 42.92 -32.06
CA ARG A 468 29.18 43.88 -31.24
C ARG A 468 28.89 43.69 -29.75
N PRO A 469 29.76 44.12 -28.83
CA PRO A 469 29.52 43.96 -27.41
C PRO A 469 28.18 44.56 -26.96
N PHE A 470 27.48 43.84 -26.08
CA PHE A 470 26.36 44.38 -25.33
C PHE A 470 26.90 45.39 -24.31
N LEU A 471 26.31 46.59 -24.25
CA LEU A 471 26.89 47.74 -23.53
C LEU A 471 26.42 47.87 -22.07
N SER A 472 25.47 47.05 -21.64
CA SER A 472 24.93 46.99 -20.29
C SER A 472 25.21 45.63 -19.64
N SER A 473 25.11 45.55 -18.32
CA SER A 473 24.95 44.28 -17.62
C SER A 473 23.68 43.58 -18.14
N PRO A 474 23.73 42.28 -18.49
CA PRO A 474 22.51 41.50 -18.70
C PRO A 474 21.78 41.30 -17.38
N ASP A 475 20.48 41.61 -17.37
CA ASP A 475 19.60 41.37 -16.23
C ASP A 475 19.29 39.86 -16.06
N SER A 476 18.80 39.49 -14.87
CA SER A 476 18.60 38.11 -14.37
C SER A 476 17.84 37.19 -15.33
N HIS A 477 16.82 37.72 -16.00
CA HIS A 477 15.92 37.01 -16.91
C HIS A 477 16.51 36.72 -18.30
N LEU A 478 17.56 37.44 -18.72
CA LEU A 478 18.03 37.38 -20.11
C LEU A 478 18.78 36.07 -20.44
N ARG A 479 18.45 35.47 -21.58
CA ARG A 479 19.02 34.21 -22.09
C ARG A 479 19.74 34.42 -23.42
N ASP A 480 20.56 33.44 -23.83
CA ASP A 480 21.08 33.42 -25.20
C ASP A 480 19.89 33.28 -26.17
N GLY A 481 19.76 34.20 -27.12
CA GLY A 481 18.57 34.38 -27.96
C GLY A 481 17.55 35.41 -27.44
N SER A 482 17.73 36.01 -26.25
CA SER A 482 16.83 37.07 -25.79
C SER A 482 16.97 38.34 -26.63
N ILE A 483 15.85 38.93 -27.03
CA ILE A 483 15.79 40.17 -27.81
C ILE A 483 15.89 41.38 -26.87
N VAL A 484 16.72 42.36 -27.22
CA VAL A 484 16.92 43.61 -26.49
C VAL A 484 17.07 44.81 -27.44
N VAL A 485 17.12 46.02 -26.89
CA VAL A 485 17.33 47.27 -27.64
C VAL A 485 18.66 47.91 -27.23
N GLN A 486 19.58 48.08 -28.17
CA GLN A 486 20.85 48.79 -27.95
C GLN A 486 20.98 49.95 -28.94
N ASN A 487 21.23 51.16 -28.41
CA ASN A 487 21.35 52.40 -29.18
C ASN A 487 20.18 52.64 -30.17
N GLY A 488 18.97 52.21 -29.79
CA GLY A 488 17.74 52.33 -30.59
C GLY A 488 17.55 51.26 -31.67
N GLN A 489 18.53 50.37 -31.91
CA GLN A 489 18.42 49.22 -32.80
C GLN A 489 17.97 47.99 -32.00
N VAL A 490 17.14 47.12 -32.59
CA VAL A 490 16.69 45.86 -31.95
C VAL A 490 17.61 44.72 -32.40
N GLY A 491 17.90 43.78 -31.50
CA GLY A 491 18.79 42.65 -31.77
C GLY A 491 18.67 41.56 -30.70
N PHE A 492 19.28 40.40 -30.94
CA PHE A 492 19.30 39.28 -29.99
C PHE A 492 20.68 39.09 -29.35
N LEU A 493 20.69 38.57 -28.11
CA LEU A 493 21.90 38.33 -27.33
C LEU A 493 22.51 36.95 -27.60
N SER A 494 23.83 36.83 -27.47
CA SER A 494 24.57 35.57 -27.56
C SER A 494 25.88 35.61 -26.76
N ASP A 495 26.35 34.44 -26.31
CA ASP A 495 27.57 34.23 -25.51
C ASP A 495 27.55 34.99 -24.16
N LEU A 496 26.36 35.07 -23.55
CA LEU A 496 26.14 35.75 -22.26
C LEU A 496 27.10 35.31 -21.15
N LYS A 497 27.50 34.03 -21.16
CA LYS A 497 28.38 33.43 -20.13
C LYS A 497 29.86 33.79 -20.26
N ARG A 498 30.27 34.49 -21.31
CA ARG A 498 31.68 34.90 -21.53
C ARG A 498 31.77 36.37 -21.92
N HIS A 499 31.20 36.72 -23.07
CA HIS A 499 31.22 38.06 -23.64
C HIS A 499 29.87 38.37 -24.28
N PRO A 500 28.89 38.89 -23.50
CA PRO A 500 27.58 39.31 -23.99
C PRO A 500 27.68 40.08 -25.31
N THR A 501 27.17 39.48 -26.38
CA THR A 501 27.26 40.01 -27.75
C THR A 501 25.86 40.29 -28.27
N PHE A 502 25.66 41.51 -28.78
CA PHE A 502 24.44 41.99 -29.40
C PHE A 502 24.50 41.78 -30.92
N ASN A 503 23.51 41.07 -31.46
CA ASN A 503 23.36 40.76 -32.88
C ASN A 503 22.18 41.56 -33.46
N PRO A 504 22.41 42.61 -34.27
CA PRO A 504 21.33 43.46 -34.77
C PRO A 504 20.39 42.73 -35.76
N MET A 505 19.08 42.94 -35.66
CA MET A 505 18.09 42.33 -36.55
C MET A 505 17.48 43.32 -37.55
N ASP A 506 17.59 43.03 -38.84
CA ASP A 506 16.93 43.79 -39.91
C ASP A 506 15.53 43.21 -40.15
N LEU A 507 14.51 43.84 -39.55
CA LEU A 507 13.11 43.43 -39.63
C LEU A 507 12.22 44.61 -40.09
N PRO A 508 11.07 44.34 -40.73
CA PRO A 508 10.11 45.39 -41.08
C PRO A 508 9.76 46.29 -39.88
N PHE A 509 9.66 47.60 -40.13
CA PHE A 509 9.42 48.62 -39.09
C PHE A 509 8.22 48.31 -38.17
N ALA A 510 7.17 47.66 -38.70
CA ALA A 510 6.02 47.21 -37.91
C ALA A 510 6.37 46.12 -36.87
N GLN A 511 7.25 45.17 -37.22
CA GLN A 511 7.74 44.14 -36.29
C GLN A 511 8.72 44.75 -35.27
N LEU A 512 9.64 45.61 -35.71
CA LEU A 512 10.54 46.33 -34.80
C LEU A 512 9.78 47.19 -33.78
N SER A 513 8.67 47.82 -34.19
CA SER A 513 7.83 48.63 -33.30
C SER A 513 7.08 47.77 -32.27
N ARG A 514 6.56 46.59 -32.67
CA ARG A 514 5.97 45.63 -31.73
C ARG A 514 6.98 45.08 -30.74
N LEU A 515 8.17 44.67 -31.23
CA LEU A 515 9.24 44.14 -30.38
C LEU A 515 9.68 45.15 -29.31
N LYS A 516 9.80 46.45 -29.66
CA LYS A 516 10.14 47.48 -28.66
C LYS A 516 9.11 47.60 -27.53
N ALA A 517 7.82 47.69 -27.87
CA ALA A 517 6.77 47.77 -26.86
C ALA A 517 6.61 46.46 -26.06
N TYR A 518 6.84 45.31 -26.69
CA TYR A 518 6.90 44.02 -26.01
C TYR A 518 8.06 43.95 -25.00
N ILE A 519 9.27 44.41 -25.38
CA ILE A 519 10.43 44.47 -24.48
C ILE A 519 10.12 45.39 -23.29
N GLU A 520 9.54 46.57 -23.51
CA GLU A 520 9.13 47.47 -22.41
C GLU A 520 8.17 46.80 -21.41
N ILE A 521 7.27 45.92 -21.87
CA ILE A 521 6.39 45.12 -21.00
C ILE A 521 7.17 44.03 -20.26
N ARG A 522 8.02 43.25 -20.95
CA ARG A 522 8.88 42.22 -20.33
C ARG A 522 9.79 42.80 -19.24
N GLU A 523 10.45 43.91 -19.54
CA GLU A 523 11.31 44.63 -18.60
C GLU A 523 10.53 45.30 -17.44
N SER A 524 9.21 45.44 -17.55
CA SER A 524 8.35 45.94 -16.47
C SER A 524 7.85 44.77 -15.61
N TYR A 525 7.45 43.66 -16.25
CA TYR A 525 7.04 42.42 -15.58
C TYR A 525 8.14 41.85 -14.67
N HIS A 526 9.36 41.65 -15.18
CA HIS A 526 10.43 41.08 -14.33
C HIS A 526 10.84 42.02 -13.21
N ARG A 527 10.76 43.35 -13.38
CA ARG A 527 11.02 44.29 -12.28
C ARG A 527 9.95 44.21 -11.19
N LEU A 528 8.67 44.16 -11.56
CA LEU A 528 7.58 43.95 -10.63
C LEU A 528 7.75 42.62 -9.88
N TYR A 529 7.90 41.52 -10.62
CA TYR A 529 8.00 40.18 -10.06
C TYR A 529 9.23 40.00 -9.18
N ASP A 530 10.43 40.39 -9.65
CA ASP A 530 11.66 40.29 -8.87
C ASP A 530 11.62 41.23 -7.64
N TYR A 531 10.98 42.40 -7.70
CA TYR A 531 10.80 43.25 -6.52
C TYR A 531 9.86 42.61 -5.49
N GLU A 532 8.68 42.16 -5.92
CA GLU A 532 7.66 41.58 -5.03
C GLU A 532 8.14 40.26 -4.41
N ALA A 533 8.84 39.41 -5.19
CA ALA A 533 9.39 38.15 -4.70
C ALA A 533 10.54 38.33 -3.70
N ASN A 534 11.44 39.31 -3.91
CA ASN A 534 12.59 39.51 -3.02
C ASN A 534 12.26 40.32 -1.75
N ASN A 535 11.24 41.20 -1.79
CA ASN A 535 10.92 42.10 -0.68
C ASN A 535 9.63 41.73 0.07
N GLN A 536 8.81 40.80 -0.45
CA GLN A 536 7.47 40.48 0.06
C GLN A 536 6.58 41.72 0.30
N ALA A 537 6.75 42.72 -0.58
CA ALA A 537 6.11 44.03 -0.49
C ALA A 537 5.57 44.46 -1.87
N GLU A 538 4.43 45.14 -1.87
CA GLU A 538 3.63 45.45 -3.06
C GLU A 538 4.14 46.69 -3.83
N ASP A 539 4.52 46.55 -5.11
CA ASP A 539 4.89 47.71 -5.96
C ASP A 539 3.72 48.16 -6.86
N LYS A 540 2.96 49.11 -6.33
CA LYS A 540 1.81 49.72 -7.03
C LYS A 540 2.22 50.56 -8.23
N GLU A 541 3.37 51.24 -8.18
CA GLU A 541 3.78 52.14 -9.26
C GLU A 541 4.23 51.35 -10.49
N GLU A 542 5.01 50.29 -10.30
CA GLU A 542 5.44 49.40 -11.37
C GLU A 542 4.27 48.52 -11.88
N ARG A 543 3.31 48.09 -11.03
CA ARG A 543 2.10 47.40 -11.51
C ARG A 543 1.17 48.31 -12.31
N GLU A 544 0.96 49.55 -11.90
CA GLU A 544 0.23 50.55 -12.72
C GLU A 544 0.94 50.80 -14.05
N LYS A 545 2.28 50.80 -14.06
CA LYS A 545 3.10 50.97 -15.26
C LYS A 545 2.99 49.76 -16.19
N LEU A 546 3.09 48.53 -15.66
CA LEU A 546 2.88 47.29 -16.40
C LEU A 546 1.50 47.25 -17.07
N ASN A 547 0.45 47.62 -16.33
CA ASN A 547 -0.91 47.78 -16.87
C ASN A 547 -0.95 48.77 -18.05
N ARG A 548 -0.45 49.99 -17.87
CA ARG A 548 -0.45 51.04 -18.90
C ARG A 548 0.32 50.63 -20.16
N LEU A 549 1.44 49.92 -20.00
CA LEU A 549 2.25 49.41 -21.12
C LEU A 549 1.51 48.31 -21.89
N TYR A 550 0.94 47.34 -21.18
CA TYR A 550 0.16 46.24 -21.77
C TYR A 550 -1.12 46.74 -22.47
N ASP A 551 -1.93 47.58 -21.83
CA ASP A 551 -3.15 48.14 -22.43
C ASP A 551 -2.81 49.01 -23.65
N GLY A 552 -1.69 49.73 -23.59
CA GLY A 552 -1.12 50.47 -24.72
C GLY A 552 -0.63 49.60 -25.87
N TYR A 553 -0.24 48.35 -25.61
CA TYR A 553 0.09 47.36 -26.64
C TYR A 553 -1.18 46.75 -27.25
N VAL A 554 -2.10 46.24 -26.42
CA VAL A 554 -3.35 45.61 -26.87
C VAL A 554 -4.19 46.59 -27.70
N GLY A 555 -4.29 47.85 -27.29
CA GLY A 555 -4.98 48.91 -28.04
C GLY A 555 -4.34 49.28 -29.39
N ARG A 556 -3.12 48.84 -29.69
CA ARG A 556 -2.40 49.11 -30.96
C ARG A 556 -2.22 47.89 -31.85
N TRP A 557 -2.06 46.71 -31.26
CA TRP A 557 -1.66 45.48 -31.96
C TRP A 557 -2.49 44.24 -31.58
N GLY A 558 -3.40 44.34 -30.61
CA GLY A 558 -4.16 43.21 -30.08
C GLY A 558 -3.38 42.37 -29.05
N TYR A 559 -4.04 41.34 -28.53
CA TYR A 559 -3.53 40.43 -27.51
C TYR A 559 -2.26 39.68 -27.94
N PHE A 560 -1.38 39.35 -26.99
CA PHE A 560 -0.15 38.58 -27.18
C PHE A 560 -0.41 37.19 -27.77
N ASN A 561 -1.47 36.51 -27.34
CA ASN A 561 -1.88 35.19 -27.83
C ASN A 561 -2.64 35.23 -29.17
N GLN A 562 -2.86 36.41 -29.77
CA GLN A 562 -3.21 36.46 -31.18
C GLN A 562 -2.00 36.06 -32.02
N LYS A 563 -2.21 35.11 -32.95
CA LYS A 563 -1.18 34.51 -33.81
C LYS A 563 -0.18 35.52 -34.40
N THR A 564 -0.67 36.68 -34.86
CA THR A 564 0.15 37.77 -35.43
C THR A 564 1.13 38.45 -34.47
N ASN A 565 0.95 38.27 -33.16
CA ASN A 565 1.84 38.76 -32.11
C ASN A 565 2.62 37.58 -31.50
N THR A 566 1.98 36.43 -31.31
CA THR A 566 2.62 35.19 -30.86
C THR A 566 3.83 34.80 -31.72
N ASP A 567 3.72 34.91 -33.04
CA ASP A 567 4.80 34.59 -33.98
C ASP A 567 5.97 35.60 -33.92
N VAL A 568 5.76 36.80 -33.36
CA VAL A 568 6.79 37.85 -33.17
C VAL A 568 7.41 37.75 -31.77
N ILE A 569 6.58 37.49 -30.74
CA ILE A 569 7.02 37.31 -29.35
C ILE A 569 7.90 36.06 -29.24
N LYS A 570 7.56 34.96 -29.93
CA LYS A 570 8.39 33.74 -29.96
C LYS A 570 9.73 33.85 -30.71
N MET A 571 10.08 35.04 -31.23
CA MET A 571 11.44 35.33 -31.67
C MET A 571 12.39 35.60 -30.48
N ASP A 572 11.82 35.92 -29.31
CA ASP A 572 12.53 36.14 -28.05
C ASP A 572 12.66 34.83 -27.26
N ALA A 573 13.85 34.51 -26.75
CA ALA A 573 14.08 33.28 -25.97
C ALA A 573 13.19 33.19 -24.71
N THR A 574 12.87 34.32 -24.08
CA THR A 574 11.93 34.42 -22.94
C THR A 574 10.49 34.73 -23.35
N GLY A 575 10.19 34.84 -24.65
CA GLY A 575 8.88 35.26 -25.13
C GLY A 575 7.73 34.30 -24.83
N VAL A 576 8.02 33.01 -24.59
CA VAL A 576 6.97 32.02 -24.24
C VAL A 576 6.39 32.30 -22.86
N GLU A 577 7.20 32.74 -21.90
CA GLU A 577 6.77 33.08 -20.53
C GLU A 577 5.81 34.28 -20.55
N MET A 578 6.11 35.29 -21.36
CA MET A 578 5.29 36.50 -21.48
C MET A 578 3.89 36.25 -22.07
N LEU A 579 3.67 35.15 -22.80
CA LEU A 579 2.34 34.79 -23.30
C LEU A 579 1.36 34.42 -22.18
N PHE A 580 1.84 34.04 -20.99
CA PHE A 580 1.00 33.71 -19.83
C PHE A 580 0.49 34.94 -19.06
N LEU A 581 0.87 36.16 -19.47
CA LEU A 581 0.24 37.41 -19.03
C LEU A 581 -1.23 37.55 -19.49
N GLU A 582 -1.68 36.65 -20.36
CA GLU A 582 -3.07 36.48 -20.76
C GLU A 582 -3.56 35.06 -20.48
N ARG A 583 -4.75 34.96 -19.89
CA ARG A 583 -5.51 33.71 -19.78
C ARG A 583 -6.73 33.75 -20.70
N SER A 584 -7.16 32.58 -21.17
CA SER A 584 -8.32 32.44 -22.06
C SER A 584 -9.54 31.97 -21.27
N GLU A 585 -10.57 32.80 -21.16
CA GLU A 585 -11.83 32.47 -20.51
C GLU A 585 -12.98 32.64 -21.50
N ASN A 586 -13.80 31.59 -21.69
CA ASN A 586 -14.93 31.59 -22.63
C ASN A 586 -14.58 32.08 -24.06
N GLY A 587 -13.35 31.80 -24.52
CA GLY A 587 -12.84 32.22 -25.83
C GLY A 587 -12.42 33.69 -25.94
N LYS A 588 -12.30 34.41 -24.81
CA LYS A 588 -11.76 35.77 -24.73
C LYS A 588 -10.45 35.77 -23.95
N TYR A 589 -9.49 36.58 -24.38
CA TYR A 589 -8.28 36.84 -23.59
C TYR A 589 -8.58 37.88 -22.51
N ILE A 590 -8.16 37.59 -21.28
CA ILE A 590 -8.20 38.48 -20.12
C ILE A 590 -6.83 38.51 -19.44
N LYS A 591 -6.54 39.58 -18.69
CA LYS A 591 -5.27 39.74 -17.96
C LYS A 591 -5.06 38.61 -16.93
N ALA A 592 -3.80 38.23 -16.73
CA ALA A 592 -3.35 37.44 -15.59
C ALA A 592 -3.46 38.24 -14.28
N ASP A 593 -3.38 37.55 -13.14
CA ASP A 593 -3.67 38.15 -11.82
C ASP A 593 -2.60 39.15 -11.33
N ILE A 594 -1.36 39.04 -11.83
CA ILE A 594 -0.26 40.00 -11.53
C ILE A 594 -0.54 41.44 -11.99
N PHE A 595 -1.55 41.65 -12.84
CA PHE A 595 -2.01 42.99 -13.20
C PHE A 595 -2.91 43.63 -12.13
N ASP A 596 -3.35 42.88 -11.12
CA ASP A 596 -4.28 43.31 -10.08
C ASP A 596 -3.59 43.36 -8.70
N HIS A 597 -3.08 42.23 -8.22
CA HIS A 597 -2.47 42.04 -6.90
C HIS A 597 -1.11 41.30 -6.99
N PRO A 598 -0.29 41.25 -5.91
CA PRO A 598 0.96 40.49 -5.93
C PRO A 598 0.71 39.01 -6.16
N THR A 599 1.49 38.38 -7.04
CA THR A 599 1.45 36.93 -7.29
C THR A 599 2.71 36.20 -6.83
N ALA A 600 3.61 36.89 -6.12
CA ALA A 600 4.85 36.34 -5.57
C ALA A 600 4.77 36.01 -4.07
N PHE A 601 3.75 36.53 -3.37
CA PHE A 601 3.46 36.29 -1.96
C PHE A 601 1.96 36.51 -1.71
N SER A 602 1.37 35.86 -0.71
CA SER A 602 -0.04 36.10 -0.35
C SER A 602 -0.20 37.39 0.44
N THR A 603 -1.22 38.18 0.10
CA THR A 603 -1.62 39.38 0.85
C THR A 603 -2.70 39.10 1.91
N SER A 604 -3.07 37.83 2.15
CA SER A 604 -4.11 37.44 3.10
C SER A 604 -3.61 37.39 4.55
N GLU A 605 -2.88 38.41 4.99
CA GLU A 605 -2.51 38.55 6.40
C GLU A 605 -3.72 39.01 7.23
N LEU A 606 -4.03 38.23 8.26
CA LEU A 606 -5.04 38.58 9.26
C LEU A 606 -4.44 39.74 10.09
N SER A 607 -5.03 40.94 9.99
CA SER A 607 -4.41 42.18 10.49
C SER A 607 -4.88 42.61 11.88
N ILE A 608 -6.03 42.11 12.32
CA ILE A 608 -6.58 42.21 13.67
C ILE A 608 -7.38 40.93 13.91
N ALA A 609 -7.11 40.21 15.00
CA ALA A 609 -7.91 39.06 15.42
C ALA A 609 -9.10 39.51 16.29
N SER A 610 -10.20 38.76 16.26
CA SER A 610 -11.39 39.03 17.06
C SER A 610 -11.34 38.42 18.47
N ASP A 611 -10.55 37.34 18.66
CA ASP A 611 -10.29 36.73 19.96
C ASP A 611 -8.91 36.00 20.01
N PRO A 612 -8.43 35.60 21.21
CA PRO A 612 -7.19 34.83 21.38
C PRO A 612 -7.11 33.48 20.67
N MET A 613 -8.24 32.82 20.38
CA MET A 613 -8.25 31.55 19.63
C MET A 613 -8.02 31.79 18.14
N GLU A 614 -8.57 32.88 17.58
CA GLU A 614 -8.25 33.33 16.21
C GLU A 614 -6.80 33.78 16.10
N ALA A 615 -6.26 34.49 17.10
CA ALA A 615 -4.84 34.86 17.14
C ALA A 615 -3.91 33.63 17.25
N LEU A 616 -4.25 32.65 18.11
CA LEU A 616 -3.54 31.36 18.21
C LEU A 616 -3.59 30.61 16.88
N GLY A 617 -4.77 30.51 16.25
CA GLY A 617 -4.96 29.92 14.93
C GLY A 617 -4.09 30.61 13.88
N ALA A 618 -4.04 31.95 13.87
CA ALA A 618 -3.19 32.72 12.96
C ALA A 618 -1.69 32.45 13.20
N SER A 619 -1.24 32.33 14.46
CA SER A 619 0.14 31.97 14.81
C SER A 619 0.52 30.58 14.28
N LEU A 620 -0.30 29.57 14.56
CA LEU A 620 -0.08 28.19 14.10
C LEU A 620 -0.12 28.08 12.58
N ASN A 621 -0.98 28.86 11.91
CA ASN A 621 -1.04 28.93 10.45
C ASN A 621 0.13 29.71 9.81
N LYS A 622 0.85 30.56 10.53
CA LYS A 622 1.98 31.37 10.01
C LYS A 622 3.35 30.81 10.36
N TYR A 623 3.53 30.33 11.59
CA TYR A 623 4.81 29.86 12.15
C TYR A 623 4.83 28.37 12.51
N GLY A 624 3.66 27.75 12.72
CA GLY A 624 3.55 26.38 13.26
C GLY A 624 3.74 26.29 14.79
N THR A 625 3.99 27.43 15.44
CA THR A 625 4.30 27.60 16.87
C THR A 625 3.40 28.65 17.53
N VAL A 626 3.47 28.78 18.85
CA VAL A 626 2.73 29.77 19.65
C VAL A 626 3.62 31.00 19.87
N GLU A 627 3.57 31.95 18.94
CA GLU A 627 4.39 33.17 18.94
C GLU A 627 3.65 34.32 19.65
N LEU A 628 3.88 34.47 20.96
CA LEU A 628 3.16 35.45 21.80
C LEU A 628 3.33 36.90 21.31
N ASP A 629 4.52 37.28 20.81
CA ASP A 629 4.77 38.59 20.19
C ASP A 629 3.83 38.83 19.00
N TYR A 630 3.65 37.83 18.13
CA TYR A 630 2.77 37.93 16.97
C TYR A 630 1.30 37.94 17.38
N MET A 631 0.90 37.05 18.30
CA MET A 631 -0.47 37.01 18.81
C MET A 631 -0.87 38.33 19.49
N SER A 632 0.06 38.96 20.21
CA SER A 632 -0.12 40.30 20.78
C SER A 632 -0.25 41.38 19.71
N SER A 633 0.51 41.27 18.61
CA SER A 633 0.37 42.21 17.48
C SER A 633 -0.99 42.14 16.76
N LEU A 634 -1.68 40.99 16.85
CA LEU A 634 -3.04 40.81 16.33
C LEU A 634 -4.14 41.29 17.29
N LEU A 635 -3.83 41.46 18.58
CA LEU A 635 -4.76 41.82 19.64
C LEU A 635 -4.29 43.08 20.40
N PRO A 636 -4.13 44.24 19.71
CA PRO A 636 -3.51 45.44 20.28
C PRO A 636 -4.27 46.10 21.45
N ASP A 637 -5.52 45.68 21.70
CA ASP A 637 -6.37 46.16 22.80
C ASP A 637 -6.41 45.19 24.01
N MET A 638 -5.57 44.16 24.05
CA MET A 638 -5.51 43.13 25.11
C MET A 638 -4.10 43.00 25.72
N GLU A 639 -3.98 42.85 27.04
CA GLU A 639 -2.70 42.55 27.69
C GLU A 639 -2.36 41.05 27.58
N GLU A 640 -1.06 40.73 27.49
CA GLU A 640 -0.56 39.36 27.31
C GLU A 640 -1.07 38.39 28.40
N SER A 641 -1.17 38.83 29.65
CA SER A 641 -1.73 38.03 30.76
C SER A 641 -3.20 37.68 30.58
N ASP A 642 -4.00 38.57 29.99
CA ASP A 642 -5.42 38.32 29.71
C ASP A 642 -5.57 37.36 28.52
N MET A 643 -4.68 37.47 27.53
CA MET A 643 -4.60 36.52 26.40
C MET A 643 -4.21 35.11 26.88
N LEU A 644 -3.17 35.00 27.73
CA LEU A 644 -2.73 33.72 28.32
C LEU A 644 -3.84 33.11 29.18
N SER A 645 -4.57 33.91 29.97
CA SER A 645 -5.72 33.43 30.76
C SER A 645 -6.90 32.97 29.87
N ALA A 646 -7.16 33.67 28.76
CA ALA A 646 -8.17 33.23 27.78
C ALA A 646 -7.78 31.95 27.02
N LEU A 647 -6.48 31.60 27.02
CA LEU A 647 -5.93 30.38 26.41
C LEU A 647 -5.56 29.31 27.45
N GLU A 648 -5.98 29.46 28.71
CA GLU A 648 -5.78 28.46 29.77
C GLU A 648 -6.38 27.10 29.35
N GLY A 649 -5.58 26.03 29.43
CA GLY A 649 -5.99 24.70 28.95
C GLY A 649 -5.91 24.50 27.43
N ARG A 650 -5.51 25.52 26.65
CA ARG A 650 -5.24 25.43 25.20
C ARG A 650 -3.75 25.49 24.86
N ILE A 651 -2.97 26.22 25.65
CA ILE A 651 -1.51 26.27 25.57
C ILE A 651 -0.89 26.00 26.94
N PHE A 652 0.34 25.48 26.94
CA PHE A 652 1.12 25.15 28.13
C PHE A 652 2.59 25.52 27.93
N TYR A 653 3.23 26.00 28.99
CA TYR A 653 4.63 26.38 28.95
C TYR A 653 5.54 25.14 29.01
N ASN A 654 6.48 25.01 28.06
CA ASN A 654 7.49 23.95 28.02
C ASN A 654 8.87 24.51 28.42
N PRO A 655 9.35 24.27 29.65
CA PRO A 655 10.63 24.80 30.12
C PRO A 655 11.88 24.13 29.50
N GLU A 656 11.73 23.06 28.71
CA GLU A 656 12.84 22.50 27.92
C GLU A 656 13.08 23.27 26.60
N GLU A 657 12.06 23.99 26.09
CA GLU A 657 12.05 24.69 24.79
C GLU A 657 11.82 26.22 24.94
N ASP A 658 11.82 26.74 26.18
CA ASP A 658 11.67 28.17 26.55
C ASP A 658 10.44 28.85 25.91
N SER A 659 9.36 28.09 25.67
CA SER A 659 8.24 28.50 24.80
C SER A 659 6.91 27.80 25.15
N TYR A 660 5.81 28.30 24.59
CA TYR A 660 4.48 27.71 24.75
C TYR A 660 4.17 26.68 23.64
N GLU A 661 3.56 25.57 24.03
CA GLU A 661 3.04 24.54 23.14
C GLU A 661 1.52 24.41 23.25
N VAL A 662 0.86 24.04 22.15
CA VAL A 662 -0.57 23.68 22.16
C VAL A 662 -0.82 22.41 22.98
N ALA A 663 -1.98 22.34 23.63
CA ALA A 663 -2.43 21.19 24.41
C ALA A 663 -2.30 19.86 23.65
N ASP A 664 -2.68 19.83 22.37
CA ASP A 664 -2.57 18.68 21.46
C ASP A 664 -1.16 18.07 21.39
N LYS A 665 -0.11 18.91 21.50
CA LYS A 665 1.31 18.53 21.45
C LYS A 665 1.89 18.34 22.86
N PHE A 666 1.51 19.19 23.79
CA PHE A 666 2.08 19.20 25.14
C PHE A 666 1.56 18.04 25.99
N ILE A 667 0.25 17.80 25.99
CA ILE A 667 -0.43 16.78 26.81
C ILE A 667 -0.42 15.38 26.15
N SER A 668 0.13 15.24 24.94
CA SER A 668 0.22 13.96 24.22
C SER A 668 1.62 13.32 24.26
N GLY A 669 1.72 12.08 23.80
CA GLY A 669 2.95 11.29 23.90
C GLY A 669 3.21 10.82 25.33
N ASN A 670 4.47 10.57 25.68
CA ASN A 670 4.85 10.10 27.03
C ASN A 670 4.73 11.22 28.06
N VAL A 671 3.55 11.37 28.67
CA VAL A 671 3.28 12.40 29.67
C VAL A 671 4.01 12.14 31.00
N ILE A 672 4.35 10.89 31.30
CA ILE A 672 5.12 10.56 32.51
C ILE A 672 6.57 11.02 32.36
N GLU A 673 7.23 10.75 31.24
CA GLU A 673 8.59 11.25 30.97
C GLU A 673 8.64 12.79 30.93
N LYS A 674 7.63 13.44 30.31
CA LYS A 674 7.47 14.91 30.36
C LYS A 674 7.29 15.43 31.79
N ALA A 675 6.46 14.79 32.60
CA ALA A 675 6.22 15.18 33.99
C ALA A 675 7.47 15.00 34.88
N GLU A 676 8.17 13.86 34.77
CA GLU A 676 9.40 13.59 35.53
C GLU A 676 10.53 14.59 35.16
N ARG A 677 10.62 15.04 33.88
CA ARG A 677 11.52 16.11 33.44
C ARG A 677 11.17 17.47 34.05
N ILE A 678 9.92 17.92 33.92
CA ILE A 678 9.50 19.24 34.41
C ILE A 678 9.55 19.30 35.95
N GLU A 679 9.21 18.20 36.64
CA GLU A 679 9.40 18.08 38.09
C GLU A 679 10.88 18.18 38.47
N SER A 680 11.79 17.56 37.70
CA SER A 680 13.24 17.70 37.92
C SER A 680 13.72 19.14 37.71
N TRP A 681 13.24 19.83 36.68
CA TRP A 681 13.59 21.23 36.38
C TRP A 681 13.07 22.21 37.44
N LEU A 682 11.88 21.94 38.00
CA LEU A 682 11.27 22.69 39.09
C LEU A 682 12.00 22.54 40.44
N LEU A 683 12.91 21.57 40.59
CA LEU A 683 13.79 21.50 41.78
C LEU A 683 14.78 22.68 41.81
N ASP A 684 15.26 23.12 40.64
CA ASP A 684 16.15 24.27 40.49
C ASP A 684 15.38 25.60 40.33
N HIS A 685 14.12 25.55 39.86
CA HIS A 685 13.28 26.73 39.58
C HIS A 685 11.92 26.73 40.33
N PRO A 686 11.89 26.62 41.67
CA PRO A 686 10.67 26.37 42.45
C PRO A 686 9.65 27.53 42.51
N GLU A 687 9.96 28.71 41.97
CA GLU A 687 9.08 29.89 41.98
C GLU A 687 8.35 30.14 40.64
N HIS A 688 8.62 29.35 39.59
CA HIS A 688 7.96 29.49 38.28
C HIS A 688 6.55 28.85 38.31
N GLU A 689 5.48 29.61 38.09
CA GLU A 689 4.09 29.13 38.27
C GLU A 689 3.55 28.40 37.03
N GLU A 690 3.89 28.90 35.84
CA GLU A 690 3.52 28.38 34.52
C GLU A 690 4.00 26.93 34.36
N ALA A 691 5.24 26.64 34.75
CA ALA A 691 5.80 25.30 34.76
C ALA A 691 5.08 24.36 35.77
N LYS A 692 4.55 24.88 36.89
CA LYS A 692 3.73 24.10 37.84
C LYS A 692 2.34 23.80 37.28
N GLN A 693 1.74 24.74 36.54
CA GLN A 693 0.48 24.53 35.83
C GLN A 693 0.67 23.44 34.75
N SER A 694 1.72 23.53 33.94
CA SER A 694 2.12 22.51 32.97
C SER A 694 2.33 21.12 33.61
N LEU A 695 3.06 21.03 34.73
CA LEU A 695 3.23 19.77 35.46
C LEU A 695 1.89 19.23 36.00
N THR A 696 1.00 20.11 36.45
CA THR A 696 -0.33 19.73 36.95
C THR A 696 -1.21 19.18 35.83
N ALA A 697 -1.15 19.75 34.62
CA ALA A 697 -1.88 19.26 33.45
C ALA A 697 -1.37 17.88 32.99
N LEU A 698 -0.06 17.67 32.91
CA LEU A 698 0.53 16.37 32.58
C LEU A 698 0.14 15.28 33.61
N ARG A 699 0.11 15.63 34.90
CA ARG A 699 -0.35 14.73 35.97
C ARG A 699 -1.84 14.43 35.89
N ALA A 700 -2.67 15.41 35.54
CA ALA A 700 -4.11 15.22 35.35
C ALA A 700 -4.44 14.36 34.10
N ALA A 701 -3.58 14.38 33.09
CA ALA A 701 -3.71 13.58 31.87
C ALA A 701 -3.00 12.22 31.93
N THR A 702 -2.24 11.92 33.00
CA THR A 702 -1.53 10.64 33.13
C THR A 702 -2.54 9.48 33.13
N PRO A 703 -2.38 8.46 32.26
CA PRO A 703 -3.29 7.34 32.18
C PRO A 703 -3.50 6.65 33.52
N THR A 704 -4.73 6.17 33.78
CA THR A 704 -5.05 5.38 34.98
C THR A 704 -4.07 4.21 35.11
N PRO A 705 -3.29 4.10 36.20
CA PRO A 705 -2.30 3.03 36.32
C PRO A 705 -2.95 1.65 36.34
N ILE A 706 -2.55 0.78 35.42
CA ILE A 706 -3.02 -0.60 35.35
C ILE A 706 -2.46 -1.35 36.58
N PRO A 707 -3.31 -1.89 37.47
CA PRO A 707 -2.85 -2.59 38.66
C PRO A 707 -2.33 -3.99 38.28
N PHE A 708 -1.46 -4.55 39.12
CA PHE A 708 -0.86 -5.86 38.90
C PHE A 708 -1.87 -7.00 38.61
N ALA A 709 -3.09 -6.92 39.14
CA ALA A 709 -4.13 -7.93 38.93
C ALA A 709 -4.64 -8.00 37.47
N ASP A 710 -4.53 -6.92 36.72
CA ASP A 710 -5.06 -6.78 35.37
C ASP A 710 -3.94 -6.93 34.31
N LEU A 711 -2.71 -7.26 34.74
CA LEU A 711 -1.54 -7.43 33.87
C LEU A 711 -1.28 -8.92 33.55
N ASP A 712 -1.37 -9.27 32.27
CA ASP A 712 -0.87 -10.56 31.77
C ASP A 712 0.67 -10.62 31.85
N PHE A 713 1.22 -11.68 32.47
CA PHE A 713 2.66 -11.88 32.60
C PHE A 713 3.13 -13.16 31.91
N ASN A 714 4.02 -13.04 30.92
CA ASN A 714 4.69 -14.18 30.29
C ASN A 714 6.13 -14.33 30.81
N LEU A 715 6.58 -15.59 30.94
CA LEU A 715 7.95 -15.91 31.31
C LEU A 715 8.91 -15.55 30.15
N GLY A 716 9.74 -14.53 30.36
CA GLY A 716 10.77 -14.09 29.43
C GLY A 716 10.57 -12.69 28.84
N GLU A 717 9.46 -11.99 29.12
CA GLU A 717 9.23 -10.58 28.71
C GLU A 717 10.41 -9.65 29.06
N ARG A 718 10.94 -8.95 28.05
CA ARG A 718 12.29 -8.33 28.11
C ARG A 718 12.37 -7.11 29.03
N TRP A 719 11.24 -6.48 29.32
CA TRP A 719 11.15 -5.37 30.26
C TRP A 719 11.30 -5.82 31.73
N ILE A 720 11.02 -7.10 32.04
CA ILE A 720 11.16 -7.67 33.39
C ILE A 720 12.65 -7.97 33.66
N PRO A 721 13.25 -7.46 34.75
CA PRO A 721 14.68 -7.66 35.00
C PRO A 721 15.05 -9.13 35.17
N ALA A 722 16.09 -9.61 34.46
CA ALA A 722 16.54 -11.02 34.48
C ALA A 722 16.79 -11.61 35.89
N LYS A 723 17.11 -10.77 36.88
CA LYS A 723 17.25 -11.17 38.29
C LYS A 723 15.95 -11.72 38.90
N VAL A 724 14.78 -11.32 38.37
CA VAL A 724 13.47 -11.87 38.74
C VAL A 724 13.36 -13.32 38.28
N TYR A 725 13.73 -13.61 37.03
CA TYR A 725 13.77 -14.97 36.49
C TYR A 725 14.78 -15.86 37.21
N GLY A 726 15.92 -15.31 37.66
CA GLY A 726 16.87 -16.01 38.54
C GLY A 726 16.26 -16.43 39.88
N LYS A 727 15.52 -15.53 40.56
CA LYS A 727 14.80 -15.88 41.80
C LYS A 727 13.76 -16.97 41.57
N PHE A 728 12.85 -16.75 40.60
CA PHE A 728 11.83 -17.73 40.22
C PHE A 728 12.44 -19.11 39.94
N ALA A 729 13.44 -19.17 39.06
CA ALA A 729 14.08 -20.43 38.70
C ALA A 729 14.73 -21.10 39.92
N SER A 730 15.37 -20.32 40.80
CA SER A 730 16.03 -20.88 41.99
C SER A 730 15.04 -21.53 42.95
N GLU A 731 13.87 -20.91 43.13
CA GLU A 731 12.77 -21.44 43.95
C GLU A 731 12.08 -22.64 43.26
N PHE A 732 11.78 -22.55 41.96
CA PHE A 732 11.10 -23.59 41.18
C PHE A 732 11.92 -24.88 41.04
N PHE A 733 13.24 -24.76 40.88
CA PHE A 733 14.14 -25.90 40.76
C PHE A 733 14.76 -26.36 42.09
N GLU A 734 14.66 -25.60 43.18
CA GLU A 734 15.26 -25.87 44.49
C GLU A 734 16.82 -25.91 44.47
N THR A 735 17.46 -24.94 43.79
CA THR A 735 18.93 -24.73 43.77
C THR A 735 19.31 -23.31 43.30
N ASP A 736 20.53 -22.81 43.49
CA ASP A 736 20.94 -21.48 43.02
C ASP A 736 21.03 -21.42 41.48
N ILE A 737 20.20 -20.59 40.85
CA ILE A 737 20.17 -20.37 39.40
C ILE A 737 20.31 -18.87 39.11
N ARG A 738 21.42 -18.52 38.47
CA ARG A 738 21.74 -17.16 38.04
C ARG A 738 21.35 -16.99 36.58
N VAL A 739 20.45 -16.04 36.30
CA VAL A 739 20.00 -15.70 34.94
C VAL A 739 20.50 -14.29 34.59
N SER A 740 21.17 -14.16 33.45
CA SER A 740 21.51 -12.88 32.82
C SER A 740 20.91 -12.79 31.42
N TYR A 741 20.63 -11.58 30.97
CA TYR A 741 20.04 -11.28 29.67
C TYR A 741 20.98 -10.35 28.90
N HIS A 742 21.18 -10.64 27.61
CA HIS A 742 22.04 -9.90 26.69
C HIS A 742 21.14 -9.25 25.63
N SER A 743 20.85 -7.96 25.78
CA SER A 743 19.87 -7.22 24.96
C SER A 743 20.15 -7.29 23.46
N ASN A 744 21.43 -7.25 23.08
CA ASN A 744 21.85 -7.14 21.69
C ASN A 744 21.81 -8.50 20.96
N MET A 745 21.72 -9.58 21.74
CA MET A 745 21.42 -10.93 21.30
C MET A 745 19.93 -11.32 21.39
N ASP A 746 19.16 -10.61 22.23
CA ASP A 746 17.93 -11.10 22.86
C ASP A 746 18.12 -12.44 23.64
N GLU A 747 19.32 -12.70 24.17
CA GLU A 747 19.73 -14.04 24.67
C GLU A 747 19.80 -14.12 26.20
N TYR A 748 19.25 -15.20 26.77
CA TYR A 748 19.40 -15.54 28.18
C TYR A 748 20.55 -16.53 28.40
N ALA A 749 21.48 -16.17 29.30
CA ALA A 749 22.49 -17.08 29.83
C ALA A 749 22.06 -17.56 31.24
N ILE A 750 22.23 -18.86 31.51
CA ILE A 750 21.77 -19.51 32.74
C ILE A 750 22.95 -20.26 33.37
N GLY A 751 23.37 -19.80 34.55
CA GLY A 751 24.41 -20.43 35.36
C GLY A 751 23.81 -21.13 36.59
N CYS A 752 24.28 -22.34 36.89
CA CYS A 752 23.88 -23.11 38.07
C CYS A 752 25.06 -23.96 38.53
N ASP A 753 25.56 -23.73 39.74
CA ASP A 753 26.79 -24.37 40.22
C ASP A 753 26.56 -25.84 40.67
N GLN A 754 25.33 -26.19 41.07
CA GLN A 754 24.96 -27.56 41.45
C GLN A 754 23.56 -27.95 40.93
N LYS A 755 23.52 -28.76 39.87
CA LYS A 755 22.27 -29.33 39.31
C LYS A 755 21.75 -30.47 40.19
N ASN A 756 20.47 -30.43 40.55
CA ASN A 756 19.81 -31.40 41.44
C ASN A 756 18.85 -32.36 40.70
N GLY A 757 18.08 -33.15 41.45
CA GLY A 757 17.11 -34.11 40.89
C GLY A 757 15.96 -33.48 40.10
N ASN A 758 15.55 -32.26 40.43
CA ASN A 758 14.50 -31.55 39.70
C ASN A 758 14.97 -31.24 38.28
N ILE A 759 16.19 -30.72 38.14
CA ILE A 759 16.83 -30.42 36.85
C ILE A 759 17.11 -31.68 36.04
N TRP A 760 17.67 -32.73 36.65
CA TRP A 760 18.11 -33.92 35.91
C TRP A 760 17.01 -34.93 35.57
N HIS A 761 15.86 -34.89 36.26
CA HIS A 761 14.80 -35.90 36.15
C HIS A 761 13.37 -35.32 36.09
N LYS A 762 12.93 -34.50 37.07
CA LYS A 762 11.53 -34.02 37.15
C LYS A 762 11.14 -33.11 35.98
N TYR A 763 12.09 -32.29 35.54
CA TYR A 763 11.99 -31.34 34.43
C TYR A 763 12.94 -31.70 33.30
N ALA A 764 13.05 -32.98 32.97
CA ALA A 764 13.92 -33.46 31.90
C ALA A 764 13.17 -34.34 30.91
N VAL A 765 13.55 -34.23 29.63
CA VAL A 765 13.04 -35.08 28.54
C VAL A 765 14.20 -35.81 27.88
N GLN A 766 14.08 -37.13 27.78
CA GLN A 766 15.09 -38.00 27.18
C GLN A 766 14.76 -38.19 25.70
N GLY A 767 15.50 -37.51 24.81
CA GLY A 767 15.53 -37.84 23.39
C GLY A 767 16.52 -38.97 23.10
N GLU A 768 16.48 -39.51 21.88
CA GLU A 768 17.38 -40.58 21.42
C GLU A 768 18.85 -40.16 21.48
N PHE A 769 19.18 -38.97 20.95
CA PHE A 769 20.57 -38.51 20.84
C PHE A 769 21.08 -37.72 22.06
N ARG A 770 20.19 -37.11 22.87
CA ARG A 770 20.56 -36.38 24.10
C ARG A 770 19.37 -36.24 25.06
N ARG A 771 19.69 -35.98 26.34
CA ARG A 771 18.71 -35.48 27.32
C ARG A 771 18.63 -33.95 27.21
N TYR A 772 17.40 -33.44 27.33
CA TYR A 772 17.09 -32.04 27.58
C TYR A 772 16.81 -31.92 29.09
N ASP A 773 17.64 -31.20 29.83
CA ASP A 773 17.48 -31.02 31.29
C ASP A 773 16.66 -29.76 31.63
N GLY A 774 16.35 -29.57 32.92
CA GLY A 774 15.52 -28.46 33.39
C GLY A 774 16.06 -27.07 33.03
N LEU A 775 17.38 -26.89 32.89
CA LEU A 775 17.96 -25.62 32.49
C LEU A 775 17.84 -25.39 30.97
N ASN A 776 17.99 -26.45 30.17
CA ASN A 776 17.70 -26.39 28.73
C ASN A 776 16.21 -26.05 28.48
N LEU A 777 15.29 -26.68 29.22
CA LEU A 777 13.86 -26.39 29.11
C LEU A 777 13.50 -24.99 29.63
N LEU A 778 14.11 -24.53 30.74
CA LEU A 778 13.97 -23.14 31.20
C LEU A 778 14.45 -22.12 30.17
N LYS A 779 15.58 -22.39 29.48
CA LYS A 779 16.08 -21.52 28.40
C LYS A 779 15.07 -21.43 27.25
N HIS A 780 14.53 -22.56 26.82
CA HIS A 780 13.45 -22.61 25.81
C HIS A 780 12.17 -21.91 26.28
N ALA A 781 11.82 -22.01 27.56
CA ALA A 781 10.66 -21.32 28.15
C ALA A 781 10.80 -19.80 28.05
N LEU A 782 11.92 -19.23 28.53
CA LEU A 782 12.27 -17.79 28.48
C LEU A 782 12.32 -17.24 27.03
N HIS A 783 12.75 -18.07 26.09
CA HIS A 783 12.88 -17.69 24.66
C HIS A 783 11.59 -17.86 23.86
N ASN A 784 10.47 -18.26 24.46
CA ASN A 784 9.25 -18.65 23.76
C ASN A 784 9.48 -19.66 22.61
N THR A 785 10.26 -20.72 22.86
CA THR A 785 10.60 -21.76 21.87
C THR A 785 10.39 -23.17 22.41
N ILE A 786 10.41 -24.17 21.51
CA ILE A 786 10.41 -25.60 21.83
C ILE A 786 11.72 -26.22 21.27
N PRO A 787 12.39 -27.13 22.01
CA PRO A 787 13.58 -27.82 21.51
C PRO A 787 13.30 -28.66 20.26
N ASP A 788 14.23 -28.64 19.31
CA ASP A 788 14.21 -29.60 18.20
C ASP A 788 14.68 -30.97 18.70
N ILE A 789 13.78 -31.96 18.67
CA ILE A 789 14.08 -33.34 19.07
C ILE A 789 13.80 -34.26 17.88
N ASN A 790 14.82 -35.00 17.47
CA ASN A 790 14.78 -35.92 16.34
C ASN A 790 15.15 -37.34 16.80
N LYS A 791 14.63 -38.32 16.09
CA LYS A 791 14.90 -39.76 16.23
C LYS A 791 15.34 -40.35 14.90
N SER A 792 15.89 -41.56 14.94
CA SER A 792 16.22 -42.35 13.75
C SER A 792 14.95 -43.01 13.20
N LYS A 793 14.70 -42.86 11.90
CA LYS A 793 13.66 -43.59 11.13
C LYS A 793 14.35 -44.29 9.97
N THR A 794 14.29 -45.62 9.94
CA THR A 794 14.72 -46.38 8.75
C THR A 794 13.66 -46.23 7.67
N ILE A 795 14.08 -45.87 6.46
CA ILE A 795 13.27 -45.91 5.24
C ILE A 795 13.95 -46.84 4.24
N LEU A 796 13.22 -47.30 3.23
CA LEU A 796 13.81 -47.94 2.06
C LEU A 796 14.12 -46.85 1.02
N ASP A 797 15.26 -46.96 0.33
CA ASP A 797 15.57 -46.13 -0.84
C ASP A 797 14.95 -46.71 -2.13
N ALA A 798 15.16 -46.02 -3.27
CA ALA A 798 14.59 -46.40 -4.56
C ALA A 798 15.14 -47.74 -5.11
N GLU A 799 16.31 -48.18 -4.65
CA GLU A 799 16.88 -49.49 -4.96
C GLU A 799 16.48 -50.58 -3.95
N GLY A 800 15.77 -50.21 -2.87
CA GLY A 800 15.27 -51.13 -1.85
C GLY A 800 16.22 -51.41 -0.67
N ASN A 801 17.27 -50.60 -0.47
CA ASN A 801 18.16 -50.73 0.69
C ASN A 801 17.63 -49.95 1.90
N GLU A 802 17.97 -50.41 3.11
CA GLU A 802 17.65 -49.69 4.35
C GLU A 802 18.55 -48.46 4.55
N LYS A 803 17.94 -47.28 4.55
CA LYS A 803 18.59 -45.98 4.75
C LYS A 803 18.04 -45.30 6.00
N THR A 804 18.87 -45.11 7.01
CA THR A 804 18.47 -44.41 8.24
C THR A 804 18.49 -42.90 8.05
N ILE A 805 17.32 -42.25 8.15
CA ILE A 805 17.19 -40.80 8.17
C ILE A 805 16.84 -40.30 9.57
N LYS A 806 17.03 -39.00 9.83
CA LYS A 806 16.56 -38.35 11.05
C LYS A 806 15.21 -37.68 10.81
N VAL A 807 14.25 -37.97 11.68
CA VAL A 807 12.87 -37.45 11.61
C VAL A 807 12.47 -36.90 12.97
N ARG A 808 11.59 -35.91 13.01
CA ARG A 808 11.11 -35.28 14.25
C ARG A 808 10.49 -36.33 15.17
N ASP A 809 10.81 -36.26 16.46
CA ASP A 809 10.14 -37.10 17.47
C ASP A 809 9.01 -36.34 18.14
N GLY A 810 7.84 -36.31 17.49
CA GLY A 810 6.66 -35.57 17.95
C GLY A 810 6.30 -35.84 19.42
N HIS A 811 6.43 -37.08 19.89
CA HIS A 811 6.15 -37.43 21.28
C HIS A 811 7.14 -36.78 22.27
N ALA A 812 8.44 -36.80 21.97
CA ALA A 812 9.43 -36.11 22.81
C ALA A 812 9.30 -34.58 22.74
N ILE A 813 8.94 -34.02 21.57
CA ILE A 813 8.65 -32.59 21.39
C ILE A 813 7.42 -32.20 22.23
N GLN A 814 6.33 -32.99 22.21
CA GLN A 814 5.13 -32.76 23.03
C GLN A 814 5.44 -32.85 24.54
N MET A 815 6.21 -33.84 24.99
CA MET A 815 6.66 -33.91 26.38
C MET A 815 7.52 -32.70 26.79
N ALA A 816 8.40 -32.22 25.91
CA ALA A 816 9.20 -31.04 26.16
C ALA A 816 8.35 -29.77 26.23
N ASN A 817 7.36 -29.63 25.35
CA ASN A 817 6.41 -28.51 25.37
C ASN A 817 5.58 -28.51 26.67
N ALA A 818 5.01 -29.66 27.07
CA ALA A 818 4.26 -29.77 28.32
C ALA A 818 5.10 -29.39 29.55
N LYS A 819 6.41 -29.72 29.55
CA LYS A 819 7.33 -29.32 30.62
C LYS A 819 7.77 -27.86 30.54
N ILE A 820 7.79 -27.26 29.36
CA ILE A 820 7.99 -25.82 29.18
C ILE A 820 6.79 -25.04 29.69
N GLU A 821 5.55 -25.48 29.41
CA GLU A 821 4.34 -24.86 29.96
C GLU A 821 4.24 -25.03 31.49
N GLU A 822 4.65 -26.17 32.06
CA GLU A 822 4.74 -26.33 33.52
C GLU A 822 5.69 -25.30 34.16
N ILE A 823 6.78 -24.93 33.47
CA ILE A 823 7.70 -23.88 33.90
C ILE A 823 7.09 -22.48 33.69
N ARG A 824 6.40 -22.22 32.57
CA ARG A 824 5.74 -20.93 32.29
C ARG A 824 4.62 -20.63 33.28
N GLN A 825 3.70 -21.57 33.49
CA GLN A 825 2.64 -21.44 34.49
C GLN A 825 3.23 -21.31 35.91
N GLY A 826 4.30 -22.07 36.21
CA GLY A 826 5.03 -21.94 37.47
C GLY A 826 5.54 -20.53 37.78
N PHE A 827 5.89 -19.74 36.76
CA PHE A 827 6.29 -18.35 36.91
C PHE A 827 5.12 -17.42 37.27
N VAL A 828 3.96 -17.60 36.63
CA VAL A 828 2.73 -16.83 36.93
C VAL A 828 2.22 -17.17 38.33
N ASP A 829 2.17 -18.45 38.67
CA ASP A 829 1.87 -18.98 40.00
C ASP A 829 2.79 -18.42 41.09
N TRP A 830 4.08 -18.27 40.78
CA TRP A 830 5.08 -17.70 41.68
C TRP A 830 4.87 -16.19 41.85
N LEU A 831 4.69 -15.45 40.75
CA LEU A 831 4.41 -14.01 40.76
C LEU A 831 3.20 -13.67 41.66
N GLY A 832 2.10 -14.42 41.54
CA GLY A 832 0.91 -14.22 42.40
C GLY A 832 1.18 -14.36 43.90
N ARG A 833 2.18 -15.17 44.29
CA ARG A 833 2.60 -15.42 45.68
C ARG A 833 3.66 -14.45 46.20
N THR A 834 4.18 -13.55 45.35
CA THR A 834 5.16 -12.54 45.80
C THR A 834 4.53 -11.48 46.73
N PRO A 835 5.33 -10.78 47.56
CA PRO A 835 4.83 -9.68 48.39
C PRO A 835 4.28 -8.53 47.54
N ASP A 836 3.23 -7.86 48.01
CA ASP A 836 2.52 -6.86 47.19
C ASP A 836 3.39 -5.65 46.84
N THR A 837 4.37 -5.28 47.67
CA THR A 837 5.39 -4.26 47.33
C THR A 837 6.26 -4.61 46.12
N PHE A 838 6.39 -5.90 45.78
CA PHE A 838 7.08 -6.34 44.57
C PHE A 838 6.14 -6.32 43.35
N LYS A 839 4.85 -6.61 43.56
CA LYS A 839 3.79 -6.48 42.54
C LYS A 839 3.63 -5.02 42.12
N GLU A 840 3.52 -4.12 43.09
CA GLU A 840 3.52 -2.66 42.93
C GLU A 840 4.71 -2.21 42.08
N GLN A 841 5.94 -2.56 42.47
CA GLN A 841 7.16 -2.21 41.72
C GLN A 841 7.17 -2.75 40.26
N LEU A 842 6.50 -3.87 40.00
CA LEU A 842 6.43 -4.46 38.66
C LEU A 842 5.35 -3.78 37.81
N SER A 843 4.17 -3.46 38.37
CA SER A 843 3.16 -2.66 37.69
C SER A 843 3.61 -1.20 37.48
N ASP A 844 4.30 -0.58 38.44
CA ASP A 844 4.90 0.76 38.30
C ASP A 844 5.87 0.84 37.12
N ARG A 845 6.64 -0.23 36.92
CA ARG A 845 7.58 -0.36 35.81
C ARG A 845 6.88 -0.64 34.49
N TYR A 846 5.78 -1.39 34.48
CA TYR A 846 4.97 -1.59 33.27
C TYR A 846 4.32 -0.28 32.82
N ASN A 847 3.68 0.44 33.75
CA ASN A 847 3.01 1.70 33.46
C ASN A 847 4.01 2.75 32.90
N ARG A 848 5.20 2.92 33.51
CA ARG A 848 6.24 3.82 32.98
C ARG A 848 6.80 3.47 31.58
N LEU A 849 6.59 2.25 31.08
CA LEU A 849 7.14 1.79 29.80
C LEU A 849 6.08 1.68 28.69
N PHE A 850 4.82 1.39 29.05
CA PHE A 850 3.75 1.09 28.10
C PHE A 850 2.52 1.97 28.34
N ASN A 851 1.94 1.95 29.55
CA ASN A 851 0.78 2.80 29.91
C ASN A 851 1.24 4.18 30.43
N CYS A 852 2.01 4.89 29.62
CA CYS A 852 2.52 6.25 29.89
C CYS A 852 2.20 7.25 28.75
N PHE A 853 1.56 6.77 27.69
CA PHE A 853 1.28 7.53 26.47
C PHE A 853 -0.17 8.03 26.43
N VAL A 854 -0.34 9.31 26.11
CA VAL A 854 -1.64 9.94 25.86
C VAL A 854 -1.78 10.21 24.37
N ARG A 855 -2.89 9.75 23.77
CA ARG A 855 -3.17 9.95 22.36
C ARG A 855 -3.42 11.45 22.07
N PRO A 856 -2.75 12.06 21.08
CA PRO A 856 -3.09 13.40 20.64
C PRO A 856 -4.49 13.44 20.02
N ASN A 857 -5.27 14.48 20.34
CA ASN A 857 -6.55 14.74 19.68
C ASN A 857 -6.39 15.86 18.63
N PHE A 858 -6.05 15.48 17.40
CA PHE A 858 -5.78 16.44 16.33
C PHE A 858 -7.08 17.07 15.79
N ASP A 859 -7.38 18.32 16.18
CA ASP A 859 -8.46 19.10 15.56
C ASP A 859 -7.91 20.11 14.54
N GLY A 860 -7.98 19.73 13.26
CA GLY A 860 -7.47 20.53 12.16
C GLY A 860 -8.40 21.66 11.71
N THR A 861 -9.54 21.92 12.37
CA THR A 861 -10.53 22.91 11.90
C THR A 861 -10.01 24.35 11.88
N HIS A 862 -9.06 24.68 12.76
CA HIS A 862 -8.42 26.00 12.84
C HIS A 862 -7.47 26.29 11.65
N GLN A 863 -7.19 25.32 10.79
CA GLN A 863 -6.22 25.47 9.71
C GLN A 863 -6.80 26.23 8.51
N SER A 864 -6.09 27.29 8.13
CA SER A 864 -6.13 27.85 6.79
C SER A 864 -5.19 27.06 5.86
N PHE A 865 -5.51 27.00 4.58
CA PHE A 865 -4.63 26.46 3.55
C PHE A 865 -4.38 27.54 2.49
N PRO A 866 -3.37 28.42 2.68
CA PRO A 866 -3.00 29.43 1.70
C PRO A 866 -2.70 28.80 0.34
N ASP A 867 -3.00 29.53 -0.74
CA ASP A 867 -2.77 29.13 -2.13
C ASP A 867 -3.50 27.86 -2.63
N LEU A 868 -4.37 27.24 -1.81
CA LEU A 868 -5.20 26.08 -2.17
C LEU A 868 -6.38 26.48 -3.07
N ASP A 869 -6.30 26.17 -4.37
CA ASP A 869 -7.35 26.44 -5.36
C ASP A 869 -8.48 25.38 -5.31
N LEU A 870 -9.33 25.52 -4.29
CA LEU A 870 -10.55 24.72 -4.10
C LEU A 870 -11.45 24.70 -5.34
N LYS A 871 -11.46 25.78 -6.14
CA LYS A 871 -12.28 25.89 -7.37
C LYS A 871 -11.75 24.98 -8.49
N ARG A 872 -10.43 24.88 -8.67
CA ARG A 872 -9.81 23.92 -9.62
C ARG A 872 -9.93 22.47 -9.17
N LEU A 873 -9.95 22.24 -7.86
CA LEU A 873 -10.24 20.93 -7.28
C LEU A 873 -11.73 20.54 -7.38
N GLY A 874 -12.63 21.49 -7.61
CA GLY A 874 -14.08 21.26 -7.72
C GLY A 874 -14.77 20.99 -6.38
N ILE A 875 -14.15 21.38 -5.26
CA ILE A 875 -14.63 21.17 -3.89
C ILE A 875 -14.96 22.50 -3.21
N GLN A 876 -15.75 22.47 -2.14
CA GLN A 876 -16.09 23.68 -1.36
C GLN A 876 -15.05 23.97 -0.27
N ASP A 877 -14.52 22.92 0.36
CA ASP A 877 -13.49 22.93 1.41
C ASP A 877 -12.90 21.50 1.50
N LEU A 878 -11.81 21.31 2.26
CA LEU A 878 -11.34 19.98 2.67
C LEU A 878 -12.26 19.38 3.74
N TYR A 879 -12.44 18.05 3.72
CA TYR A 879 -13.19 17.36 4.79
C TYR A 879 -12.46 17.47 6.14
N LYS A 880 -13.19 17.46 7.26
CA LYS A 880 -12.56 17.59 8.60
C LYS A 880 -11.44 16.56 8.81
N SER A 881 -11.69 15.27 8.52
CA SER A 881 -10.67 14.21 8.61
C SER A 881 -9.41 14.48 7.78
N GLN A 882 -9.53 15.17 6.64
CA GLN A 882 -8.37 15.56 5.83
C GLN A 882 -7.59 16.71 6.49
N LYS A 883 -8.28 17.67 7.12
CA LYS A 883 -7.65 18.72 7.92
C LYS A 883 -6.98 18.13 9.16
N ASP A 884 -7.67 17.28 9.91
CA ASP A 884 -7.17 16.59 11.11
C ASP A 884 -5.92 15.76 10.77
N ALA A 885 -5.92 15.03 9.66
CA ALA A 885 -4.75 14.29 9.17
C ALA A 885 -3.58 15.22 8.78
N VAL A 886 -3.82 16.35 8.11
CA VAL A 886 -2.75 17.32 7.80
C VAL A 886 -2.20 17.98 9.09
N TRP A 887 -3.04 18.19 10.10
CA TRP A 887 -2.62 18.71 11.41
C TRP A 887 -1.73 17.71 12.16
N MET A 888 -2.11 16.43 12.18
CA MET A 888 -1.30 15.32 12.68
C MET A 888 0.09 15.30 12.04
N LEU A 889 0.15 15.28 10.70
CA LEU A 889 1.42 15.17 9.97
C LEU A 889 2.36 16.35 10.21
N LYS A 890 1.82 17.57 10.32
CA LYS A 890 2.58 18.78 10.71
C LYS A 890 3.12 18.67 12.14
N THR A 891 2.26 18.32 13.10
CA THR A 891 2.60 18.27 14.53
C THR A 891 3.62 17.17 14.85
N ASN A 892 3.46 16.00 14.23
CA ASN A 892 4.31 14.83 14.46
C ASN A 892 5.61 14.85 13.62
N GLY A 893 5.64 15.57 12.48
CA GLY A 893 6.73 15.49 11.51
C GLY A 893 6.73 14.18 10.71
N GLY A 894 5.54 13.63 10.43
CA GLY A 894 5.35 12.31 9.82
C GLY A 894 4.18 11.54 10.43
N GLY A 895 4.07 10.26 10.09
CA GLY A 895 3.03 9.38 10.63
C GLY A 895 2.45 8.36 9.64
N ILE A 896 1.30 7.79 9.98
CA ILE A 896 0.56 6.82 9.13
C ILE A 896 -0.84 7.36 8.80
N CYS A 897 -1.17 7.46 7.51
CA CYS A 897 -2.51 7.83 7.04
C CYS A 897 -3.31 6.60 6.62
N ASP A 898 -3.80 5.85 7.60
CA ASP A 898 -4.56 4.61 7.47
C ASP A 898 -6.04 4.85 7.09
N HIS A 899 -6.26 5.65 6.05
CA HIS A 899 -7.61 5.98 5.57
C HIS A 899 -8.05 5.00 4.47
N GLU A 900 -9.34 4.67 4.41
CA GLU A 900 -9.90 3.82 3.36
C GLU A 900 -9.69 4.37 1.93
N VAL A 901 -9.81 3.49 0.94
CA VAL A 901 -9.74 3.87 -0.48
C VAL A 901 -10.90 4.81 -0.82
N GLY A 902 -10.60 5.96 -1.42
CA GLY A 902 -11.59 7.01 -1.73
C GLY A 902 -11.61 8.18 -0.75
N ALA A 903 -11.05 8.06 0.46
CA ALA A 903 -11.02 9.13 1.47
C ALA A 903 -10.15 10.37 1.11
N GLY A 904 -9.51 10.38 -0.08
CA GLY A 904 -8.73 11.51 -0.57
C GLY A 904 -7.29 11.60 -0.05
N LYS A 905 -6.65 10.47 0.27
CA LYS A 905 -5.22 10.39 0.69
C LYS A 905 -4.27 11.20 -0.22
N THR A 906 -4.49 11.20 -1.53
CA THR A 906 -3.75 12.02 -2.50
C THR A 906 -3.77 13.52 -2.16
N LEU A 907 -4.93 14.05 -1.76
CA LEU A 907 -5.11 15.46 -1.43
C LEU A 907 -4.56 15.80 -0.04
N ILE A 908 -4.68 14.88 0.93
CA ILE A 908 -3.97 14.96 2.23
C ILE A 908 -2.46 15.08 1.98
N MET A 909 -1.90 14.20 1.16
CA MET A 909 -0.47 14.15 0.85
C MET A 909 0.03 15.41 0.13
N CYS A 910 -0.69 15.91 -0.89
CA CYS A 910 -0.29 17.15 -1.57
C CYS A 910 -0.37 18.36 -0.62
N THR A 911 -1.42 18.43 0.20
CA THR A 911 -1.64 19.54 1.14
C THR A 911 -0.63 19.52 2.29
N ALA A 912 -0.37 18.35 2.89
CA ALA A 912 0.64 18.22 3.93
C ALA A 912 2.05 18.54 3.40
N ALA A 913 2.41 18.08 2.21
CA ALA A 913 3.72 18.41 1.61
C ALA A 913 3.90 19.92 1.41
N TYR A 914 2.89 20.60 0.85
CA TYR A 914 2.95 22.05 0.64
C TYR A 914 2.93 22.84 1.96
N GLU A 915 2.08 22.46 2.91
CA GLU A 915 1.98 23.11 4.22
C GLU A 915 3.25 22.94 5.07
N MET A 916 3.84 21.74 5.10
CA MET A 916 5.11 21.49 5.79
C MET A 916 6.26 22.29 5.16
N LYS A 917 6.23 22.49 3.83
CA LYS A 917 7.17 23.37 3.11
C LYS A 917 6.95 24.85 3.45
N ARG A 918 5.71 25.33 3.42
CA ARG A 918 5.33 26.72 3.71
C ARG A 918 5.67 27.14 5.14
N LEU A 919 5.56 26.23 6.10
CA LEU A 919 5.86 26.46 7.52
C LEU A 919 7.32 26.12 7.90
N GLY A 920 8.18 25.73 6.96
CA GLY A 920 9.58 25.38 7.23
C GLY A 920 9.79 24.06 8.02
N LEU A 921 8.73 23.28 8.25
CA LEU A 921 8.77 21.98 8.91
C LEU A 921 9.48 20.91 8.06
N ALA A 922 9.48 21.08 6.74
CA ALA A 922 10.30 20.34 5.78
C ALA A 922 10.79 21.29 4.68
N ASN A 923 12.03 21.17 4.23
CA ASN A 923 12.63 22.07 3.24
C ASN A 923 12.49 21.54 1.81
N LYS A 924 12.41 20.21 1.62
CA LYS A 924 12.33 19.56 0.31
C LYS A 924 11.60 18.21 0.41
N PRO A 925 10.27 18.22 0.58
CA PRO A 925 9.49 16.99 0.66
C PRO A 925 9.48 16.23 -0.68
N MET A 926 9.50 14.91 -0.60
CA MET A 926 9.38 14.01 -1.74
C MET A 926 8.18 13.09 -1.56
N ILE A 927 7.27 13.08 -2.55
CA ILE A 927 6.22 12.08 -2.71
C ILE A 927 6.75 10.96 -3.60
N ILE A 928 6.52 9.71 -3.18
CA ILE A 928 6.67 8.54 -4.04
C ILE A 928 5.37 7.74 -4.10
N GLY A 929 5.11 7.09 -5.24
CA GLY A 929 3.91 6.27 -5.42
C GLY A 929 3.98 5.27 -6.56
N LEU A 930 2.85 4.60 -6.82
CA LEU A 930 2.70 3.69 -7.95
C LEU A 930 2.75 4.42 -9.31
N LYS A 931 3.24 3.70 -10.32
CA LYS A 931 3.50 4.19 -11.68
C LYS A 931 2.26 4.67 -12.45
N ALA A 932 1.08 4.19 -12.07
CA ALA A 932 -0.19 4.75 -12.50
C ALA A 932 -0.49 6.06 -11.73
N ASN A 933 -0.50 5.97 -10.40
CA ASN A 933 -0.90 7.04 -9.48
C ASN A 933 -0.07 8.34 -9.63
N VAL A 934 1.24 8.27 -9.87
CA VAL A 934 2.11 9.47 -9.83
C VAL A 934 1.72 10.57 -10.83
N PHE A 935 1.09 10.24 -11.95
CA PHE A 935 0.57 11.25 -12.87
C PHE A 935 -0.62 12.00 -12.25
N ASP A 936 -1.57 11.26 -11.68
CA ASP A 936 -2.77 11.80 -11.04
C ASP A 936 -2.45 12.55 -9.73
N ILE A 937 -1.44 12.08 -8.98
CA ILE A 937 -0.85 12.80 -7.84
C ILE A 937 -0.30 14.15 -8.31
N ALA A 938 0.53 14.16 -9.37
CA ALA A 938 1.13 15.39 -9.87
C ALA A 938 0.10 16.34 -10.51
N ASP A 939 -0.96 15.83 -11.12
CA ASP A 939 -2.07 16.64 -11.64
C ASP A 939 -2.95 17.19 -10.51
N THR A 940 -3.24 16.39 -9.47
CA THR A 940 -3.92 16.84 -8.24
C THR A 940 -3.12 17.93 -7.53
N PHE A 941 -1.81 17.79 -7.40
CA PHE A 941 -0.95 18.82 -6.80
C PHE A 941 -1.00 20.12 -7.61
N ARG A 942 -0.89 20.07 -8.95
CA ARG A 942 -1.01 21.27 -9.82
C ARG A 942 -2.41 21.90 -9.83
N LYS A 943 -3.47 21.14 -9.54
CA LYS A 943 -4.82 21.67 -9.34
C LYS A 943 -4.97 22.32 -7.97
N ALA A 944 -4.43 21.70 -6.93
CA ALA A 944 -4.46 22.19 -5.55
C ALA A 944 -3.63 23.47 -5.38
N TYR A 945 -2.38 23.47 -5.84
CA TYR A 945 -1.44 24.58 -5.69
C TYR A 945 -0.85 24.95 -7.07
N PRO A 946 -1.55 25.77 -7.88
CA PRO A 946 -1.16 26.07 -9.25
C PRO A 946 0.20 26.75 -9.40
N ASN A 947 0.66 27.45 -8.35
CA ASN A 947 1.92 28.17 -8.32
C ASN A 947 3.09 27.31 -7.79
N ALA A 948 2.81 26.11 -7.25
CA ALA A 948 3.82 25.27 -6.62
C ALA A 948 4.82 24.70 -7.65
N LYS A 949 6.10 24.86 -7.35
CA LYS A 949 7.23 24.41 -8.15
C LYS A 949 7.47 22.92 -7.91
N ILE A 950 6.73 22.09 -8.65
CA ILE A 950 6.73 20.62 -8.53
C ILE A 950 7.67 19.98 -9.57
N LEU A 951 8.58 19.10 -9.13
CA LEU A 951 9.37 18.26 -10.03
C LEU A 951 8.68 16.90 -10.25
N TYR A 952 8.23 16.64 -11.47
CA TYR A 952 7.68 15.34 -11.88
C TYR A 952 8.31 14.89 -13.22
N PRO A 953 9.27 13.94 -13.21
CA PRO A 953 10.00 13.50 -14.40
C PRO A 953 9.33 12.28 -15.06
N GLY A 954 9.20 12.33 -16.39
CA GLY A 954 8.59 11.26 -17.17
C GLY A 954 9.48 10.02 -17.34
N LYS A 955 8.90 8.94 -17.87
CA LYS A 955 9.58 7.65 -18.07
C LYS A 955 10.90 7.74 -18.87
N ASN A 956 10.98 8.68 -19.82
CA ASN A 956 12.17 8.87 -20.66
C ASN A 956 13.26 9.73 -19.99
N ASP A 957 12.89 10.50 -18.96
CA ASP A 957 13.79 11.44 -18.30
C ASP A 957 14.70 10.73 -17.27
N PHE A 958 14.31 9.55 -16.80
CA PHE A 958 15.10 8.74 -15.86
C PHE A 958 16.15 7.81 -16.50
N SER A 959 16.54 8.05 -17.76
CA SER A 959 17.58 7.26 -18.43
C SER A 959 18.93 7.33 -17.69
N LYS A 960 19.82 6.33 -17.88
CA LYS A 960 21.13 6.28 -17.17
C LYS A 960 21.99 7.54 -17.37
N GLN A 961 21.81 8.29 -18.46
CA GLN A 961 22.48 9.57 -18.74
C GLN A 961 21.70 10.76 -18.13
N ASN A 962 20.37 10.79 -18.29
CA ASN A 962 19.54 11.91 -17.86
C ASN A 962 19.33 11.95 -16.33
N ARG A 963 19.33 10.80 -15.64
CA ARG A 963 19.15 10.74 -14.18
C ARG A 963 20.18 11.56 -13.40
N GLN A 964 21.43 11.63 -13.87
CA GLN A 964 22.47 12.46 -13.23
C GLN A 964 22.16 13.96 -13.35
N ARG A 965 21.49 14.38 -14.43
CA ARG A 965 20.94 15.73 -14.52
C ARG A 965 19.79 15.90 -13.52
N ILE A 966 18.83 14.99 -13.46
CA ILE A 966 17.71 15.08 -12.50
C ILE A 966 18.21 15.16 -11.05
N PHE A 967 19.20 14.35 -10.67
CA PHE A 967 19.78 14.37 -9.32
C PHE A 967 20.45 15.71 -8.99
N ASN A 968 21.10 16.34 -9.97
CA ASN A 968 21.64 17.70 -9.84
C ASN A 968 20.54 18.77 -9.87
N ASP A 969 19.48 18.60 -10.67
CA ASP A 969 18.33 19.51 -10.71
C ASP A 969 17.55 19.45 -9.38
N ILE A 970 17.44 18.29 -8.73
CA ILE A 970 16.93 18.11 -7.36
C ILE A 970 17.83 18.80 -6.34
N LYS A 971 19.15 18.54 -6.37
CA LYS A 971 20.13 19.06 -5.41
C LYS A 971 20.21 20.59 -5.43
N ASN A 972 20.41 21.17 -6.62
CA ASN A 972 20.81 22.56 -6.80
C ASN A 972 19.65 23.56 -6.92
N ASN A 973 18.40 23.09 -6.94
CA ASN A 973 17.22 23.95 -6.92
C ASN A 973 16.43 23.71 -5.63
N ASP A 974 15.74 24.76 -5.18
CA ASP A 974 14.60 24.58 -4.29
C ASP A 974 13.38 24.07 -5.09
N TRP A 975 12.59 23.20 -4.49
CA TRP A 975 11.40 22.56 -5.07
C TRP A 975 10.35 22.38 -3.95
N ASP A 976 9.11 22.76 -4.21
CA ASP A 976 8.05 22.69 -3.20
C ASP A 976 7.60 21.25 -2.96
N CYS A 977 7.70 20.41 -3.99
CA CYS A 977 7.60 18.96 -3.87
C CYS A 977 8.30 18.26 -5.06
N ILE A 978 8.87 17.09 -4.81
CA ILE A 978 9.38 16.18 -5.84
C ILE A 978 8.47 14.94 -5.88
N ILE A 979 8.04 14.51 -7.07
CA ILE A 979 7.13 13.36 -7.25
C ILE A 979 7.81 12.32 -8.13
N LEU A 980 8.02 11.11 -7.60
CA LEU A 980 8.69 9.99 -8.29
C LEU A 980 7.88 8.68 -8.20
N THR A 981 8.10 7.75 -9.13
CA THR A 981 7.65 6.36 -8.93
C THR A 981 8.53 5.62 -7.92
N HIS A 982 8.00 4.55 -7.33
CA HIS A 982 8.79 3.60 -6.54
C HIS A 982 10.02 3.04 -7.30
N GLU A 983 9.91 2.83 -8.62
CA GLU A 983 11.03 2.44 -9.48
C GLU A 983 12.11 3.55 -9.56
N GLN A 984 11.69 4.80 -9.79
CA GLN A 984 12.58 5.96 -9.91
C GLN A 984 13.31 6.26 -8.58
N PHE A 985 12.59 6.21 -7.46
CA PHE A 985 13.16 6.28 -6.11
C PHE A 985 14.18 5.16 -5.88
N GLY A 986 13.86 3.92 -6.31
CA GLY A 986 14.77 2.79 -6.25
C GLY A 986 16.09 2.98 -7.02
N MET A 987 16.16 3.91 -7.96
CA MET A 987 17.36 4.25 -8.73
C MET A 987 18.21 5.39 -8.13
N ILE A 988 17.78 6.00 -7.02
CA ILE A 988 18.55 7.02 -6.29
C ILE A 988 19.68 6.34 -5.49
N PRO A 989 20.94 6.79 -5.60
CA PRO A 989 22.01 6.30 -4.72
C PRO A 989 21.78 6.74 -3.28
N GLN A 990 21.83 5.79 -2.35
CA GLN A 990 21.84 6.08 -0.91
C GLN A 990 23.25 6.41 -0.44
N ALA A 991 23.37 7.31 0.55
CA ALA A 991 24.65 7.70 1.14
C ALA A 991 25.40 6.48 1.69
N LEU A 992 26.62 6.25 1.23
CA LEU A 992 27.41 5.05 1.58
C LEU A 992 27.73 5.00 3.08
N GLU A 993 27.87 6.17 3.69
CA GLU A 993 28.17 6.39 5.10
C GLU A 993 26.99 5.95 5.99
N ILE A 994 25.75 6.12 5.50
CA ILE A 994 24.52 5.65 6.17
C ILE A 994 24.39 4.12 6.03
N GLN A 995 24.72 3.58 4.85
CA GLN A 995 24.72 2.14 4.60
C GLN A 995 25.77 1.44 5.48
N GLU A 996 26.97 2.01 5.58
CA GLU A 996 28.04 1.56 6.47
C GLU A 996 27.57 1.61 7.93
N ALA A 997 27.06 2.74 8.43
CA ALA A 997 26.62 2.86 9.83
C ALA A 997 25.55 1.83 10.22
N ILE A 998 24.58 1.57 9.34
CA ILE A 998 23.49 0.60 9.59
C ILE A 998 24.01 -0.85 9.53
N LEU A 999 24.80 -1.19 8.51
CA LEU A 999 25.38 -2.54 8.39
C LEU A 999 26.47 -2.81 9.44
N GLN A 1000 27.14 -1.77 9.94
CA GLN A 1000 28.09 -1.85 11.05
C GLN A 1000 27.37 -2.04 12.39
N LYS A 1001 26.30 -1.28 12.73
CA LYS A 1001 25.49 -1.56 13.94
C LYS A 1001 24.93 -2.99 13.94
N GLU A 1002 24.59 -3.52 12.76
CA GLU A 1002 24.17 -4.92 12.62
C GLU A 1002 25.34 -5.93 12.68
N LYS A 1003 26.52 -5.60 12.13
CA LYS A 1003 27.74 -6.40 12.31
C LYS A 1003 28.16 -6.47 13.78
N ASP A 1004 28.17 -5.35 14.48
CA ASP A 1004 28.55 -5.24 15.90
C ASP A 1004 27.65 -6.13 16.77
N SER A 1005 26.34 -6.10 16.54
CA SER A 1005 25.40 -7.06 17.14
C SER A 1005 25.80 -8.50 16.82
N VAL A 1006 26.07 -8.85 15.54
CA VAL A 1006 26.49 -10.22 15.17
C VAL A 1006 27.84 -10.63 15.78
N GLU A 1007 28.75 -9.69 16.05
CA GLU A 1007 30.02 -9.97 16.74
C GLU A 1007 29.84 -10.20 18.25
N GLU A 1008 29.08 -9.34 18.93
CA GLU A 1008 28.71 -9.54 20.34
C GLU A 1008 27.95 -10.86 20.52
N ASN A 1009 27.03 -11.18 19.59
CA ASN A 1009 26.31 -12.44 19.52
C ASN A 1009 27.26 -13.65 19.46
N LEU A 1010 28.35 -13.56 18.68
CA LEU A 1010 29.36 -14.61 18.58
C LEU A 1010 30.24 -14.69 19.83
N GLU A 1011 30.58 -13.57 20.47
CA GLU A 1011 31.38 -13.56 21.70
C GLU A 1011 30.61 -14.14 22.89
N VAL A 1012 29.38 -13.70 23.13
CA VAL A 1012 28.52 -14.23 24.22
C VAL A 1012 28.27 -15.73 24.05
N LEU A 1013 28.05 -16.21 22.82
CA LEU A 1013 27.97 -17.66 22.56
C LEU A 1013 29.31 -18.36 22.83
N ARG A 1014 30.45 -17.81 22.41
CA ARG A 1014 31.77 -18.40 22.71
C ARG A 1014 32.05 -18.47 24.22
N MET A 1015 31.52 -17.54 25.03
CA MET A 1015 31.57 -17.60 26.49
C MET A 1015 30.61 -18.65 27.11
N GLN A 1016 29.46 -18.95 26.49
CA GLN A 1016 28.51 -19.96 26.98
C GLN A 1016 28.95 -21.42 26.78
N GLY A 1017 29.94 -21.70 25.91
CA GLY A 1017 30.63 -22.99 25.87
C GLY A 1017 29.91 -24.13 25.12
N ALA A 1018 29.94 -25.33 25.70
CA ALA A 1018 29.86 -26.58 24.92
C ALA A 1018 28.45 -27.04 24.49
N ASP A 1019 27.37 -26.53 25.10
CA ASP A 1019 25.99 -26.98 24.83
C ASP A 1019 25.33 -26.30 23.60
N ILE A 1020 26.07 -25.45 22.89
CA ILE A 1020 25.56 -24.63 21.78
C ILE A 1020 25.44 -25.42 20.48
N SER A 1021 24.38 -25.15 19.72
CA SER A 1021 24.22 -25.67 18.37
C SER A 1021 25.34 -25.15 17.45
N ARG A 1022 26.21 -26.07 16.99
CA ARG A 1022 27.24 -25.76 15.98
C ARG A 1022 26.67 -25.17 14.69
N ALA A 1023 25.39 -25.44 14.38
CA ALA A 1023 24.71 -24.85 13.23
C ALA A 1023 24.39 -23.36 13.47
N MET A 1024 24.01 -22.96 14.69
CA MET A 1024 23.75 -21.56 15.05
C MET A 1024 25.03 -20.73 15.01
N LEU A 1025 26.13 -21.25 15.59
CA LEU A 1025 27.46 -20.63 15.49
C LEU A 1025 27.88 -20.47 14.02
N LYS A 1026 27.81 -21.53 13.21
CA LYS A 1026 28.14 -21.47 11.77
C LYS A 1026 27.23 -20.51 10.99
N GLY A 1027 25.97 -20.38 11.38
CA GLY A 1027 25.02 -19.43 10.79
C GLY A 1027 25.41 -17.97 11.07
N LEU A 1028 25.71 -17.65 12.33
CA LEU A 1028 26.20 -16.32 12.73
C LEU A 1028 27.58 -16.00 12.13
N GLU A 1029 28.50 -16.97 12.07
CA GLU A 1029 29.80 -16.80 11.41
C GLU A 1029 29.65 -16.58 9.90
N LYS A 1030 28.71 -17.27 9.22
CA LYS A 1030 28.36 -16.97 7.82
C LYS A 1030 27.76 -15.56 7.67
N ARG A 1031 26.82 -15.17 8.54
CA ARG A 1031 26.19 -13.83 8.51
C ARG A 1031 27.24 -12.74 8.72
N LYS A 1032 28.16 -12.92 9.68
CA LYS A 1032 29.32 -12.04 9.87
C LYS A 1032 30.12 -11.91 8.58
N GLN A 1033 30.51 -13.01 7.94
CA GLN A 1033 31.28 -12.98 6.68
C GLN A 1033 30.51 -12.27 5.55
N THR A 1034 29.19 -12.42 5.45
CA THR A 1034 28.36 -11.69 4.48
C THR A 1034 28.29 -10.19 4.77
N LEU A 1035 28.21 -9.78 6.04
CA LEU A 1035 28.25 -8.37 6.44
C LEU A 1035 29.64 -7.77 6.23
N GLU A 1036 30.71 -8.51 6.54
CA GLU A 1036 32.10 -8.10 6.32
C GLU A 1036 32.42 -7.90 4.84
N ALA A 1037 31.94 -8.79 3.96
CA ALA A 1037 32.08 -8.60 2.51
C ALA A 1037 31.35 -7.32 2.05
N LYS A 1038 30.06 -7.14 2.42
CA LYS A 1038 29.28 -5.94 2.07
C LYS A 1038 29.90 -4.65 2.61
N LEU A 1039 30.45 -4.67 3.82
CA LEU A 1039 31.12 -3.51 4.41
C LEU A 1039 32.44 -3.21 3.71
N GLN A 1040 33.22 -4.22 3.31
CA GLN A 1040 34.42 -4.01 2.49
C GLN A 1040 34.05 -3.45 1.10
N ASP A 1041 33.02 -3.99 0.44
CA ASP A 1041 32.54 -3.48 -0.85
C ASP A 1041 32.11 -2.00 -0.76
N ILE A 1042 31.49 -1.60 0.37
CA ILE A 1042 31.12 -0.21 0.66
C ILE A 1042 32.34 0.65 0.98
N GLN A 1043 33.28 0.19 1.80
CA GLN A 1043 34.51 0.93 2.14
C GLN A 1043 35.40 1.15 0.93
N ASP A 1044 35.53 0.14 0.06
CA ASP A 1044 36.24 0.24 -1.22
C ASP A 1044 35.49 1.22 -2.16
N SER A 1045 34.15 1.18 -2.19
CA SER A 1045 33.33 2.14 -2.93
C SER A 1045 33.43 3.58 -2.41
N ILE A 1046 33.66 3.78 -1.10
CA ILE A 1046 33.94 5.08 -0.48
C ILE A 1046 35.36 5.53 -0.87
N ALA A 1047 36.36 4.64 -0.83
CA ALA A 1047 37.75 4.94 -1.17
C ALA A 1047 37.97 5.23 -2.67
N GLU A 1048 37.22 4.59 -3.56
CA GLU A 1048 37.21 4.88 -5.01
C GLU A 1048 36.23 6.00 -5.41
N ARG A 1049 35.47 6.56 -4.46
CA ARG A 1049 34.46 7.59 -4.72
C ARG A 1049 35.09 8.83 -5.36
N LYS A 1050 34.43 9.36 -6.38
CA LYS A 1050 34.70 10.68 -6.96
C LYS A 1050 33.59 11.62 -6.50
N ASP A 1051 33.97 12.83 -6.08
CA ASP A 1051 33.08 13.81 -5.43
C ASP A 1051 31.86 14.25 -6.28
N ASP A 1052 31.88 13.98 -7.59
CA ASP A 1052 30.82 14.35 -8.53
C ASP A 1052 29.48 13.59 -8.35
N ALA A 1053 29.46 12.48 -7.59
CA ALA A 1053 28.30 11.59 -7.50
C ALA A 1053 27.30 12.01 -6.40
N VAL A 1054 26.15 12.54 -6.82
CA VAL A 1054 25.03 12.95 -5.94
C VAL A 1054 24.27 11.73 -5.40
N ASP A 1055 24.08 11.70 -4.07
CA ASP A 1055 23.26 10.72 -3.33
C ASP A 1055 22.05 11.39 -2.65
N PHE A 1056 21.19 10.58 -2.01
CA PHE A 1056 19.99 11.02 -1.30
C PHE A 1056 20.27 12.05 -0.17
N LYS A 1057 21.39 11.93 0.56
CA LYS A 1057 21.78 12.88 1.62
C LYS A 1057 22.18 14.22 0.99
N MET A 1058 22.91 14.20 -0.13
CA MET A 1058 23.29 15.39 -0.91
C MET A 1058 22.13 16.07 -1.65
N MET A 1059 21.00 15.37 -1.91
CA MET A 1059 19.82 15.98 -2.53
C MET A 1059 19.12 17.00 -1.60
N GLY A 1060 19.32 16.87 -0.30
CA GLY A 1060 18.70 17.73 0.72
C GLY A 1060 17.24 17.37 1.03
N ILE A 1061 16.76 16.20 0.59
CA ILE A 1061 15.42 15.69 0.92
C ILE A 1061 15.33 15.44 2.42
N ASP A 1062 14.29 15.92 3.07
CA ASP A 1062 14.09 15.86 4.52
C ASP A 1062 12.69 15.41 4.96
N HIS A 1063 11.78 15.11 4.03
CA HIS A 1063 10.56 14.36 4.33
C HIS A 1063 10.16 13.44 3.16
N LEU A 1064 9.66 12.24 3.47
CA LEU A 1064 9.18 11.27 2.48
C LEU A 1064 7.70 10.94 2.69
N PHE A 1065 6.84 11.23 1.70
CA PHE A 1065 5.48 10.69 1.62
C PHE A 1065 5.48 9.45 0.73
N VAL A 1066 4.97 8.33 1.25
CA VAL A 1066 4.95 7.03 0.57
C VAL A 1066 3.51 6.59 0.34
N ASP A 1067 3.01 6.77 -0.88
CA ASP A 1067 1.74 6.21 -1.36
C ASP A 1067 1.87 4.69 -1.56
N GLU A 1068 0.83 3.94 -1.22
CA GLU A 1068 0.83 2.48 -1.14
C GLU A 1068 2.03 1.90 -0.37
N SER A 1069 2.26 2.41 0.84
CA SER A 1069 3.38 2.05 1.73
C SER A 1069 3.46 0.56 2.08
N HIS A 1070 2.35 -0.19 1.99
CA HIS A 1070 2.31 -1.64 2.14
C HIS A 1070 3.31 -2.35 1.20
N GLN A 1071 3.67 -1.74 0.08
CA GLN A 1071 4.66 -2.24 -0.86
C GLN A 1071 6.10 -2.32 -0.31
N PHE A 1072 6.38 -1.68 0.83
CA PHE A 1072 7.68 -1.67 1.49
C PHE A 1072 7.70 -2.52 2.78
N LYS A 1073 6.62 -3.28 3.06
CA LYS A 1073 6.47 -4.07 4.30
C LYS A 1073 7.50 -5.19 4.49
N ASN A 1074 8.06 -5.74 3.41
CA ASN A 1074 9.04 -6.84 3.46
C ASN A 1074 10.46 -6.32 3.78
N LEU A 1075 10.65 -5.78 4.99
CA LEU A 1075 11.93 -5.30 5.52
C LEU A 1075 12.63 -6.40 6.35
N MET A 1076 13.95 -6.50 6.24
CA MET A 1076 14.75 -7.52 6.92
C MET A 1076 14.60 -7.47 8.46
N PHE A 1077 14.53 -8.63 9.11
CA PHE A 1077 14.46 -8.75 10.56
C PHE A 1077 15.08 -10.06 11.07
N ASN A 1078 15.45 -10.08 12.34
CA ASN A 1078 16.14 -11.20 12.98
C ASN A 1078 15.21 -11.88 13.98
N THR A 1079 15.11 -13.20 13.89
CA THR A 1079 14.28 -14.03 14.76
C THR A 1079 14.90 -15.41 14.99
N ARG A 1080 14.72 -15.98 16.17
CA ARG A 1080 15.01 -17.40 16.48
C ARG A 1080 13.85 -18.33 16.13
N HIS A 1081 12.73 -17.80 15.63
CA HIS A 1081 11.50 -18.53 15.34
C HIS A 1081 11.46 -19.07 13.90
N ASP A 1082 12.56 -19.72 13.50
CA ASP A 1082 12.81 -20.32 12.18
C ASP A 1082 11.73 -21.28 11.65
N ARG A 1083 10.93 -21.87 12.55
CA ARG A 1083 9.86 -22.83 12.26
C ARG A 1083 8.44 -22.29 12.47
N VAL A 1084 8.29 -20.99 12.76
CA VAL A 1084 6.97 -20.33 12.85
C VAL A 1084 6.52 -19.87 11.46
N SER A 1085 5.36 -20.34 11.02
CA SER A 1085 4.82 -20.00 9.70
C SER A 1085 4.14 -18.62 9.69
N GLY A 1086 4.22 -17.93 8.55
CA GLY A 1086 3.61 -16.61 8.34
C GLY A 1086 4.48 -15.41 8.69
N LEU A 1087 5.75 -15.58 9.11
CA LEU A 1087 6.64 -14.47 9.46
C LEU A 1087 7.15 -13.64 8.25
N GLY A 1088 7.06 -14.16 7.02
CA GLY A 1088 7.67 -13.55 5.83
C GLY A 1088 9.15 -13.95 5.65
N ASN A 1089 9.90 -13.22 4.82
CA ASN A 1089 11.32 -13.49 4.58
C ASN A 1089 12.21 -12.69 5.57
N PRO A 1090 13.01 -13.34 6.45
CA PRO A 1090 13.90 -12.63 7.37
C PRO A 1090 14.97 -11.78 6.67
N ASP A 1091 15.43 -12.17 5.47
CA ASP A 1091 16.39 -11.39 4.67
C ASP A 1091 15.75 -10.15 4.01
N GLY A 1092 14.41 -10.05 4.03
CA GLY A 1092 13.64 -8.92 3.50
C GLY A 1092 13.72 -8.75 1.99
N SER A 1093 13.60 -7.50 1.54
CA SER A 1093 13.72 -7.08 0.15
C SER A 1093 14.64 -5.87 0.00
N GLN A 1094 15.40 -5.79 -1.09
CA GLN A 1094 16.30 -4.66 -1.37
C GLN A 1094 15.54 -3.33 -1.49
N ARG A 1095 14.27 -3.36 -1.93
CA ARG A 1095 13.37 -2.21 -2.01
C ARG A 1095 13.04 -1.64 -0.62
N ALA A 1096 12.71 -2.50 0.34
CA ALA A 1096 12.48 -2.12 1.74
C ALA A 1096 13.77 -1.63 2.41
N LEU A 1097 14.92 -2.27 2.14
CA LEU A 1097 16.21 -1.83 2.68
C LEU A 1097 16.61 -0.44 2.16
N ASN A 1098 16.37 -0.15 0.87
CA ASN A 1098 16.58 1.18 0.29
C ASN A 1098 15.68 2.24 0.96
N MET A 1099 14.41 1.90 1.23
CA MET A 1099 13.50 2.76 2.01
C MET A 1099 14.03 3.03 3.43
N LEU A 1100 14.53 2.00 4.13
CA LEU A 1100 15.11 2.15 5.47
C LEU A 1100 16.33 3.09 5.46
N PHE A 1101 17.22 2.98 4.47
CA PHE A 1101 18.37 3.87 4.32
C PHE A 1101 17.94 5.34 4.12
N ALA A 1102 16.93 5.59 3.29
CA ALA A 1102 16.42 6.93 3.05
C ALA A 1102 15.78 7.55 4.31
N ILE A 1103 14.92 6.79 5.00
CA ILE A 1103 14.26 7.22 6.24
C ILE A 1103 15.29 7.47 7.35
N ARG A 1104 16.29 6.60 7.52
CA ARG A 1104 17.39 6.82 8.48
C ARG A 1104 18.25 8.04 8.14
N THR A 1105 18.45 8.36 6.86
CA THR A 1105 19.14 9.58 6.39
C THR A 1105 18.38 10.87 6.74
N ILE A 1106 17.08 10.78 7.04
CA ILE A 1106 16.26 11.88 7.55
C ILE A 1106 16.30 11.90 9.08
N GLN A 1107 16.02 10.77 9.74
CA GLN A 1107 16.01 10.63 11.21
C GLN A 1107 17.35 11.01 11.86
N GLU A 1108 18.49 10.63 11.27
CA GLU A 1108 19.83 11.05 11.74
C GLU A 1108 20.01 12.57 11.69
N ARG A 1109 19.36 13.24 10.73
CA ARG A 1109 19.46 14.69 10.52
C ARG A 1109 18.49 15.49 11.39
N SER A 1110 17.30 14.97 11.64
CA SER A 1110 16.28 15.59 12.51
C SER A 1110 16.51 15.27 13.99
N GLY A 1111 17.24 14.20 14.31
CA GLY A 1111 17.37 13.63 15.65
C GLY A 1111 16.12 12.92 16.16
N LYS A 1112 15.03 12.91 15.37
CA LYS A 1112 13.70 12.46 15.76
C LYS A 1112 13.38 11.07 15.19
N ASP A 1113 12.42 10.39 15.81
CA ASP A 1113 11.87 9.14 15.31
C ASP A 1113 11.14 9.34 13.96
N LEU A 1114 10.42 10.45 13.79
CA LEU A 1114 9.65 10.73 12.57
C LEU A 1114 10.41 11.60 11.56
N GLY A 1115 10.08 11.37 10.28
CA GLY A 1115 10.63 12.01 9.09
C GLY A 1115 10.09 11.43 7.77
N ALA A 1116 8.95 10.73 7.86
CA ALA A 1116 8.26 10.10 6.75
C ALA A 1116 6.77 9.92 7.08
N THR A 1117 5.94 9.91 6.03
CA THR A 1117 4.51 9.66 6.08
C THR A 1117 4.18 8.44 5.24
N PHE A 1118 3.60 7.41 5.84
CA PHE A 1118 3.16 6.20 5.15
C PHE A 1118 1.65 6.26 4.89
N LEU A 1119 1.24 6.11 3.62
CA LEU A 1119 -0.17 6.07 3.22
C LEU A 1119 -0.47 4.71 2.60
N SER A 1120 -1.50 4.02 3.08
CA SER A 1120 -2.00 2.76 2.50
C SER A 1120 -3.52 2.70 2.67
N GLY A 1121 -4.22 1.82 1.97
CA GLY A 1121 -5.58 1.38 2.33
C GLY A 1121 -5.59 0.17 3.27
N THR A 1122 -4.43 -0.46 3.42
CA THR A 1122 -4.15 -1.65 4.23
C THR A 1122 -2.71 -1.51 4.74
N THR A 1123 -2.52 -0.86 5.88
CA THR A 1123 -1.20 -0.68 6.53
C THR A 1123 -0.62 -1.99 7.02
N ILE A 1124 -1.48 -2.78 7.67
CA ILE A 1124 -1.29 -4.16 8.09
C ILE A 1124 -2.19 -5.01 7.20
N SER A 1125 -1.69 -6.17 6.76
CA SER A 1125 -2.40 -7.02 5.79
C SER A 1125 -2.35 -8.50 6.17
N ASN A 1126 -1.17 -9.13 6.12
CA ASN A 1126 -1.07 -10.60 6.11
C ASN A 1126 -0.17 -11.18 7.22
N SER A 1127 0.55 -10.35 7.99
CA SER A 1127 1.42 -10.85 9.05
C SER A 1127 1.59 -9.90 10.23
N LEU A 1128 1.67 -10.50 11.41
CA LEU A 1128 2.06 -9.88 12.67
C LEU A 1128 3.49 -9.28 12.62
N THR A 1129 4.37 -9.66 11.68
CA THR A 1129 5.65 -8.97 11.48
C THR A 1129 5.51 -7.58 10.86
N GLU A 1130 4.47 -7.32 10.07
CA GLU A 1130 4.30 -6.07 9.33
C GLU A 1130 4.21 -4.86 10.29
N LEU A 1131 3.49 -5.01 11.42
CA LEU A 1131 3.37 -4.00 12.47
C LEU A 1131 4.72 -3.70 13.17
N TYR A 1132 5.50 -4.72 13.53
CA TYR A 1132 6.86 -4.53 14.04
C TYR A 1132 7.75 -3.78 13.03
N LEU A 1133 7.58 -4.06 11.74
CA LEU A 1133 8.37 -3.42 10.68
C LEU A 1133 7.96 -1.97 10.45
N LEU A 1134 6.68 -1.59 10.63
CA LEU A 1134 6.23 -0.20 10.68
C LEU A 1134 6.94 0.57 11.83
N PHE A 1135 6.96 0.01 13.04
CA PHE A 1135 7.72 0.60 14.16
C PHE A 1135 9.23 0.62 13.89
N LYS A 1136 9.80 -0.40 13.25
CA LYS A 1136 11.22 -0.42 12.85
C LYS A 1136 11.55 0.70 11.84
N TYR A 1137 10.64 1.04 10.93
CA TYR A 1137 10.79 2.23 10.09
C TYR A 1137 10.68 3.51 10.91
N LEU A 1138 9.52 3.74 11.54
CA LEU A 1138 9.06 5.06 11.99
C LEU A 1138 9.31 5.38 13.48
N ARG A 1139 9.51 4.39 14.35
CA ARG A 1139 9.67 4.58 15.81
C ARG A 1139 10.88 3.83 16.43
N PRO A 1140 12.08 3.86 15.83
CA PRO A 1140 13.23 3.08 16.29
C PRO A 1140 13.74 3.46 17.70
N GLN A 1141 13.77 4.73 18.07
CA GLN A 1141 14.21 5.19 19.40
C GLN A 1141 13.20 4.81 20.48
N ALA A 1142 11.90 4.87 20.18
CA ALA A 1142 10.86 4.46 21.12
C ALA A 1142 10.88 2.94 21.39
N LEU A 1143 11.14 2.12 20.36
CA LEU A 1143 11.42 0.69 20.54
C LEU A 1143 12.66 0.44 21.43
N GLU A 1144 13.76 1.15 21.16
CA GLU A 1144 15.02 1.03 21.93
C GLU A 1144 14.82 1.49 23.40
N LYS A 1145 13.99 2.53 23.66
CA LYS A 1145 13.55 2.95 25.00
C LYS A 1145 12.73 1.89 25.74
N GLN A 1146 11.83 1.19 25.06
CA GLN A 1146 11.04 0.07 25.64
C GLN A 1146 11.89 -1.20 25.87
N GLY A 1147 13.15 -1.23 25.42
CA GLY A 1147 14.03 -2.40 25.47
C GLY A 1147 13.77 -3.43 24.36
N ILE A 1148 13.09 -3.00 23.29
CA ILE A 1148 12.63 -3.85 22.19
C ILE A 1148 13.60 -3.71 21.01
N ASN A 1149 14.73 -4.42 21.11
CA ASN A 1149 15.81 -4.34 20.13
C ASN A 1149 15.71 -5.39 19.00
N SER A 1150 14.70 -6.26 19.02
CA SER A 1150 14.49 -7.33 18.04
C SER A 1150 13.01 -7.69 17.86
N PHE A 1151 12.69 -8.40 16.78
CA PHE A 1151 11.34 -8.94 16.57
C PHE A 1151 10.95 -9.90 17.70
N ASP A 1152 11.87 -10.77 18.13
CA ASP A 1152 11.60 -11.73 19.21
C ASP A 1152 11.34 -11.03 20.57
N ALA A 1153 12.01 -9.90 20.83
CA ALA A 1153 11.75 -9.08 22.01
C ALA A 1153 10.35 -8.45 21.97
N TRP A 1154 9.93 -7.97 20.80
CA TRP A 1154 8.60 -7.39 20.57
C TRP A 1154 7.50 -8.46 20.68
N ALA A 1155 7.65 -9.57 19.95
CA ALA A 1155 6.69 -10.68 19.96
C ALA A 1155 6.56 -11.32 21.35
N ALA A 1156 7.61 -11.32 22.17
CA ALA A 1156 7.52 -11.81 23.55
C ALA A 1156 6.65 -10.93 24.46
N VAL A 1157 6.46 -9.64 24.15
CA VAL A 1157 5.57 -8.73 24.89
C VAL A 1157 4.16 -8.71 24.31
N PHE A 1158 4.04 -8.67 22.97
CA PHE A 1158 2.79 -8.36 22.28
C PHE A 1158 2.13 -9.53 21.51
N ALA A 1159 2.75 -10.71 21.41
CA ALA A 1159 2.26 -11.79 20.56
C ALA A 1159 2.20 -13.16 21.26
N LYS A 1160 1.10 -13.87 21.07
CA LYS A 1160 0.90 -15.24 21.54
C LYS A 1160 0.95 -16.22 20.36
N LYS A 1161 1.61 -17.36 20.58
CA LYS A 1161 1.71 -18.45 19.61
C LYS A 1161 0.52 -19.39 19.73
N SER A 1162 -0.01 -19.85 18.59
CA SER A 1162 -0.79 -21.09 18.50
C SER A 1162 0.08 -22.19 17.91
N THR A 1163 -0.28 -23.45 18.19
CA THR A 1163 0.22 -24.60 17.42
C THR A 1163 -0.94 -25.30 16.75
N ASP A 1164 -0.89 -25.32 15.43
CA ASP A 1164 -1.89 -25.94 14.58
C ASP A 1164 -1.32 -27.28 14.05
N TYR A 1165 -2.19 -28.20 13.63
CA TYR A 1165 -1.79 -29.47 13.04
C TYR A 1165 -2.23 -29.51 11.57
N GLU A 1166 -1.28 -29.71 10.67
CA GLU A 1166 -1.49 -29.69 9.21
C GLU A 1166 -0.96 -31.00 8.61
N PHE A 1167 -1.61 -31.52 7.56
CA PHE A 1167 -1.10 -32.68 6.83
C PHE A 1167 0.07 -32.27 5.93
N SER A 1168 1.14 -33.05 5.94
CA SER A 1168 2.24 -32.92 4.97
C SER A 1168 1.84 -33.44 3.59
N ILE A 1169 2.65 -33.13 2.57
CA ILE A 1169 2.58 -33.73 1.23
C ILE A 1169 2.70 -35.27 1.29
N THR A 1170 3.30 -35.81 2.36
CA THR A 1170 3.43 -37.24 2.66
C THR A 1170 2.32 -37.82 3.55
N ASN A 1171 1.23 -37.06 3.79
CA ASN A 1171 0.12 -37.39 4.70
C ASN A 1171 0.52 -37.66 6.18
N GLU A 1172 1.75 -37.33 6.58
CA GLU A 1172 2.13 -37.29 8.00
C GLU A 1172 1.60 -36.00 8.64
N ILE A 1173 1.04 -36.08 9.84
CA ILE A 1173 0.56 -34.90 10.58
C ILE A 1173 1.77 -34.12 11.13
N ILE A 1174 1.90 -32.86 10.72
CA ILE A 1174 2.95 -31.94 11.18
C ILE A 1174 2.32 -30.85 12.06
N GLN A 1175 2.88 -30.67 13.26
CA GLN A 1175 2.58 -29.52 14.11
C GLN A 1175 3.36 -28.30 13.58
N LYS A 1176 2.66 -27.19 13.28
CA LYS A 1176 3.26 -25.89 12.94
C LYS A 1176 2.94 -24.86 14.02
N GLU A 1177 3.93 -24.06 14.40
CA GLU A 1177 3.70 -22.85 15.20
C GLU A 1177 3.27 -21.68 14.29
N ARG A 1178 2.33 -20.86 14.74
CA ARG A 1178 1.91 -19.60 14.08
C ARG A 1178 1.73 -18.51 15.15
N PHE A 1179 2.05 -17.25 14.83
CA PHE A 1179 1.60 -16.11 15.65
C PHE A 1179 0.25 -15.63 15.12
N ARG A 1180 -0.85 -16.03 15.77
CA ARG A 1180 -2.23 -15.68 15.38
C ARG A 1180 -2.85 -14.56 16.22
N THR A 1181 -2.30 -14.23 17.39
CA THR A 1181 -3.03 -13.46 18.41
C THR A 1181 -2.13 -12.42 19.06
N PHE A 1182 -2.59 -11.17 19.09
CA PHE A 1182 -1.98 -10.11 19.88
C PHE A 1182 -2.42 -10.20 21.35
N ILE A 1183 -1.52 -9.81 22.25
CA ILE A 1183 -1.79 -9.56 23.68
C ILE A 1183 -1.33 -8.13 24.01
N LYS A 1184 -1.83 -7.54 25.10
CA LYS A 1184 -1.58 -6.11 25.43
C LYS A 1184 -1.98 -5.19 24.25
N VAL A 1185 -3.19 -5.46 23.74
CA VAL A 1185 -3.77 -4.78 22.57
C VAL A 1185 -4.03 -3.29 22.84
N PRO A 1186 -4.52 -2.84 24.02
CA PRO A 1186 -4.65 -1.41 24.31
C PRO A 1186 -3.33 -0.65 24.22
N GLU A 1187 -2.26 -1.20 24.76
CA GLU A 1187 -0.92 -0.61 24.78
C GLU A 1187 -0.29 -0.63 23.38
N LEU A 1188 -0.46 -1.73 22.63
CA LEU A 1188 -0.01 -1.83 21.24
C LEU A 1188 -0.77 -0.88 20.31
N ALA A 1189 -2.08 -0.72 20.52
CA ALA A 1189 -2.91 0.24 19.79
C ALA A 1189 -2.60 1.69 20.17
N SER A 1190 -2.25 1.96 21.43
CA SER A 1190 -1.73 3.26 21.86
C SER A 1190 -0.41 3.58 21.16
N PHE A 1191 0.56 2.66 21.16
CA PHE A 1191 1.84 2.82 20.48
C PHE A 1191 1.71 2.97 18.95
N TYR A 1192 0.71 2.32 18.34
CA TYR A 1192 0.33 2.55 16.94
C TYR A 1192 -0.36 3.91 16.72
N ALA A 1193 -1.16 4.40 17.66
CA ALA A 1193 -1.81 5.71 17.57
C ALA A 1193 -0.85 6.90 17.79
N GLU A 1194 0.44 6.66 18.03
CA GLU A 1194 1.51 7.68 18.01
C GLU A 1194 2.22 7.82 16.64
N VAL A 1195 1.75 7.13 15.59
CA VAL A 1195 2.22 7.26 14.20
C VAL A 1195 1.07 7.53 13.24
#